data_AF-A0AA39XR96-F1
#
_entry.id   AF-A0AA39XR96-F1
#
_cell.length_a   1.000
_cell.length_b   1.000
_cell.length_c   1.000
_cell.angle_alpha   90.00
_cell.angle_beta   90.00
_cell.angle_gamma   90.00
#
_symmetry.space_group_name_H-M   'P 1'
#
loop_
_entity.id
_entity.type
_entity.pdbx_description
1 polymer ?
#
loop_
_entity_poly.entity_id
_entity_poly.type
_entity_poly.pdbx_seq_one_letter_code
_entity_poly.pdbx_strand_id
1 'polypeptide(L)'
;MGYADPKQVGTGLRQRLYSRAFIVGNVEHPNERFVYLVLDTQSGDTAVRYGIITALKELGPAYASYSHHNIAVTGTHSHAGPGGWLNYLLPQITSKGFDHQGYRAIVDGAVLSIRRAHESLQPGYLSVGTTKVLNANINRSLFAYLANPEAERSRYNVSTEDDGSVEKDLTLLKFQRASDGKNIGVLTWFPVHGTSMLGNNTLVAGDNKGVAAYLFEKSIRGDDTAAKDFVAGFSQANVGDTSPNVLGAWCEDGSGQMCSFENSTCSDGRSQSCHARGPFFRAKDDGASSCFEIGKRQFEPARALYDQLNQNPVPVWGSLVKSFHTFHNMSEFTFVSKGKEVQTCPAALGYSFAAGTSDGPGAFDFTQHDGNENTTSPVWRAVRYLLKAPTDKQKACHAPKPILMDVGEMYTPYQWTPNIVDVQVFRAGQLVIIVSPGEATTMAGRRWKEAVHSASTILFQQEVNSAMDPSTVPPPVVVIGGPANSYTHYITTEEEYGIQRYEGASTLYGPHTLDAYINVTLSFLPFLGARAAKPPRHEGGVYPPDNSNRSLSFITGVIRDGTPFFKAFGNVLTDAQTLYRCGEHVKVTFVGANPRNNLRLEDTYAAVEKLDVKASKTGYEVWKRVRDDSDWGLVFHWRRTGEVMGTSEVDVVWETEDWAEPGVYRLKYYGDAKSLGGTITPFEGVSSPFTLV
;
A
#
# COMPACT_ATOMS: atom_id res chain seq x y z
N MET A 1 -4.86 -7.97 5.18
CA MET A 1 -4.78 -8.38 3.76
C MET A 1 -3.32 -8.32 3.39
N GLY A 2 -2.74 -9.36 2.77
CA GLY A 2 -1.31 -9.39 2.45
C GLY A 2 -0.67 -10.72 2.81
N TYR A 3 -0.59 -11.02 4.12
CA TYR A 3 0.02 -12.25 4.65
C TYR A 3 -0.66 -13.57 4.28
N ALA A 4 -1.84 -13.52 3.64
CA ALA A 4 -2.59 -14.70 3.22
C ALA A 4 -2.92 -15.70 4.37
N ASP A 5 -2.98 -15.24 5.62
CA ASP A 5 -3.39 -16.07 6.76
C ASP A 5 -4.91 -15.90 7.05
N PRO A 6 -5.73 -16.96 6.90
CA PRO A 6 -7.16 -16.90 7.22
C PRO A 6 -7.48 -16.71 8.71
N LYS A 7 -6.49 -16.84 9.61
CA LYS A 7 -6.60 -16.56 11.05
C LYS A 7 -6.31 -15.11 11.41
N GLN A 8 -5.68 -14.33 10.51
CA GLN A 8 -5.45 -12.91 10.73
C GLN A 8 -6.75 -12.12 10.53
N VAL A 9 -7.58 -12.08 11.58
CA VAL A 9 -8.88 -11.39 11.58
C VAL A 9 -8.78 -10.11 12.39
N GLY A 10 -9.33 -9.01 11.84
CA GLY A 10 -9.28 -7.70 12.49
C GLY A 10 -9.96 -7.68 13.87
N THR A 11 -9.24 -7.21 14.89
CA THR A 11 -9.72 -7.05 16.27
C THR A 11 -9.75 -5.59 16.72
N GLY A 12 -9.42 -4.64 15.86
CA GLY A 12 -9.37 -3.24 16.27
C GLY A 12 -8.68 -2.34 15.27
N LEU A 13 -8.27 -1.17 15.76
CA LEU A 13 -7.71 -0.08 14.98
C LEU A 13 -6.58 0.59 15.80
N ARG A 14 -5.41 0.73 15.19
CA ARG A 14 -4.33 1.59 15.71
C ARG A 14 -4.19 2.88 14.89
N GLN A 15 -4.44 2.81 13.59
CA GLN A 15 -4.36 3.98 12.71
C GLN A 15 -5.41 3.88 11.61
N ARG A 16 -6.18 4.95 11.41
CA ARG A 16 -7.07 5.09 10.25
C ARG A 16 -6.31 4.95 8.93
N LEU A 17 -7.01 4.39 7.95
CA LEU A 17 -6.52 4.26 6.57
C LEU A 17 -7.06 5.42 5.75
N TYR A 18 -6.20 6.08 4.98
CA TYR A 18 -6.58 7.24 4.19
C TYR A 18 -6.47 6.98 2.69
N SER A 19 -7.23 7.77 1.93
CA SER A 19 -6.97 8.02 0.52
C SER A 19 -6.41 9.43 0.37
N ARG A 20 -5.19 9.55 -0.17
CA ARG A 20 -4.55 10.84 -0.47
C ARG A 20 -4.49 11.04 -1.99
N ALA A 21 -5.15 12.10 -2.47
CA ALA A 21 -5.27 12.39 -3.89
C ALA A 21 -4.41 13.58 -4.30
N PHE A 22 -3.60 13.39 -5.34
CA PHE A 22 -2.77 14.43 -5.94
C PHE A 22 -3.23 14.65 -7.38
N ILE A 23 -3.67 15.87 -7.69
CA ILE A 23 -4.11 16.25 -9.04
C ILE A 23 -3.13 17.25 -9.62
N VAL A 24 -2.53 16.90 -10.75
CA VAL A 24 -1.67 17.79 -11.54
C VAL A 24 -2.34 18.02 -12.87
N GLY A 25 -2.46 19.28 -13.27
CA GLY A 25 -3.11 19.68 -14.52
C GLY A 25 -2.37 20.81 -15.22
N ASN A 26 -2.50 20.86 -16.54
CA ASN A 26 -2.01 21.96 -17.36
C ASN A 26 -2.91 23.19 -17.15
N VAL A 27 -2.30 24.34 -16.86
CA VAL A 27 -3.02 25.60 -16.62
C VAL A 27 -3.74 26.10 -17.88
N GLU A 28 -3.16 25.93 -19.06
CA GLU A 28 -3.71 26.37 -20.35
C GLU A 28 -4.71 25.35 -20.93
N HIS A 29 -4.53 24.08 -20.59
CA HIS A 29 -5.39 22.98 -21.01
C HIS A 29 -5.87 22.17 -19.81
N PRO A 30 -6.82 22.69 -19.00
CA PRO A 30 -7.20 22.04 -17.74
C PRO A 30 -7.68 20.60 -17.88
N ASN A 31 -8.17 20.17 -19.05
CA ASN A 31 -8.57 18.77 -19.27
C ASN A 31 -7.37 17.81 -19.38
N GLU A 32 -6.17 18.34 -19.64
CA GLU A 32 -4.90 17.62 -19.52
C GLU A 32 -4.48 17.61 -18.06
N ARG A 33 -5.04 16.65 -17.32
CA ARG A 33 -4.75 16.43 -15.91
C ARG A 33 -4.69 14.94 -15.61
N PHE A 34 -3.96 14.58 -14.56
CA PHE A 34 -4.02 13.25 -13.96
C PHE A 34 -4.26 13.32 -12.45
N VAL A 35 -4.72 12.20 -11.92
CA VAL A 35 -4.90 11.92 -10.49
C VAL A 35 -3.97 10.78 -10.13
N TYR A 36 -3.13 11.00 -9.13
CA TYR A 36 -2.35 9.96 -8.48
C TYR A 36 -2.90 9.76 -7.06
N LEU A 37 -3.49 8.60 -6.80
CA LEU A 37 -3.94 8.22 -5.47
C LEU A 37 -2.88 7.42 -4.75
N VAL A 38 -2.68 7.72 -3.46
CA VAL A 38 -1.99 6.86 -2.49
C VAL A 38 -3.04 6.40 -1.49
N LEU A 39 -3.39 5.11 -1.55
CA LEU A 39 -4.33 4.47 -0.64
C LEU A 39 -3.58 3.69 0.43
N ASP A 40 -3.95 3.83 1.70
CA ASP A 40 -3.44 3.00 2.80
C ASP A 40 -4.05 1.58 2.75
N THR A 41 -3.79 0.88 1.63
CA THR A 41 -4.29 -0.46 1.28
C THR A 41 -3.14 -1.30 0.74
N GLN A 42 -3.38 -2.61 0.59
CA GLN A 42 -2.36 -3.53 0.07
C GLN A 42 -2.00 -3.24 -1.40
N SER A 43 -2.92 -2.76 -2.22
CA SER A 43 -2.66 -2.47 -3.64
C SER A 43 -3.80 -1.64 -4.23
N GLY A 44 -3.62 -1.09 -5.42
CA GLY A 44 -4.76 -0.79 -6.29
C GLY A 44 -5.42 -2.07 -6.82
N ASP A 45 -6.69 -1.98 -7.21
CA ASP A 45 -7.46 -3.13 -7.71
C ASP A 45 -8.46 -2.74 -8.81
N THR A 46 -8.70 -3.69 -9.72
CA THR A 46 -9.55 -3.49 -10.90
C THR A 46 -10.96 -3.04 -10.49
N ALA A 47 -11.59 -3.72 -9.53
CA ALA A 47 -12.94 -3.41 -9.09
C ALA A 47 -12.99 -2.06 -8.36
N VAL A 48 -11.98 -1.76 -7.54
CA VAL A 48 -11.86 -0.46 -6.85
C VAL A 48 -11.72 0.67 -7.86
N ARG A 49 -10.83 0.51 -8.86
CA ARG A 49 -10.61 1.49 -9.92
C ARG A 49 -11.86 1.73 -10.75
N TYR A 50 -12.59 0.67 -11.09
CA TYR A 50 -13.84 0.78 -11.84
C TYR A 50 -14.94 1.48 -11.02
N GLY A 51 -15.05 1.14 -9.74
CA GLY A 51 -15.95 1.81 -8.79
C GLY A 51 -15.67 3.31 -8.71
N ILE A 52 -14.40 3.70 -8.56
CA ILE A 52 -13.99 5.12 -8.52
C ILE A 52 -14.36 5.84 -9.82
N ILE A 53 -14.00 5.30 -10.99
CA ILE A 53 -14.28 5.94 -12.28
C ILE A 53 -15.80 6.07 -12.51
N THR A 54 -16.57 5.06 -12.13
CA THR A 54 -18.04 5.08 -12.25
C THR A 54 -18.65 6.14 -11.34
N ALA A 55 -18.29 6.14 -10.06
CA ALA A 55 -18.78 7.13 -9.09
C ALA A 55 -18.40 8.56 -9.48
N LEU A 56 -17.19 8.80 -9.99
CA LEU A 56 -16.81 10.12 -10.50
C LEU A 56 -17.67 10.57 -11.69
N LYS A 57 -18.01 9.67 -12.61
CA LYS A 57 -18.93 10.00 -13.72
C LYS A 57 -20.32 10.38 -13.21
N GLU A 58 -20.80 9.71 -12.17
CA GLU A 58 -22.10 9.98 -11.54
C GLU A 58 -22.16 11.34 -10.82
N LEU A 59 -21.01 11.88 -10.37
CA LEU A 59 -20.93 13.25 -9.83
C LEU A 59 -21.19 14.34 -10.89
N GLY A 60 -21.19 13.99 -12.18
CA GLY A 60 -21.61 14.86 -13.28
C GLY A 60 -20.47 15.44 -14.12
N PRO A 61 -20.79 16.37 -15.04
CA PRO A 61 -19.88 16.80 -16.11
C PRO A 61 -18.55 17.40 -15.65
N ALA A 62 -18.48 17.99 -14.45
CA ALA A 62 -17.24 18.53 -13.87
C ALA A 62 -16.14 17.47 -13.69
N TYR A 63 -16.54 16.20 -13.54
CA TYR A 63 -15.64 15.06 -13.32
C TYR A 63 -15.43 14.22 -14.59
N ALA A 64 -16.04 14.60 -15.72
CA ALA A 64 -16.01 13.82 -16.95
C ALA A 64 -14.60 13.66 -17.56
N SER A 65 -13.64 14.50 -17.16
CA SER A 65 -12.24 14.37 -17.59
C SER A 65 -11.52 13.17 -16.97
N TYR A 66 -12.03 12.59 -15.89
CA TYR A 66 -11.41 11.48 -15.19
C TYR A 66 -11.78 10.13 -15.83
N SER A 67 -10.76 9.39 -16.24
CA SER A 67 -10.86 8.16 -17.03
C SER A 67 -9.71 7.21 -16.74
N HIS A 68 -9.68 6.05 -17.41
CA HIS A 68 -8.54 5.14 -17.32
C HIS A 68 -7.21 5.78 -17.76
N HIS A 69 -7.22 6.78 -18.64
CA HIS A 69 -5.98 7.43 -19.06
C HIS A 69 -5.28 8.21 -17.97
N ASN A 70 -5.99 8.67 -16.94
CA ASN A 70 -5.48 9.72 -16.07
C ASN A 70 -5.85 9.54 -14.61
N ILE A 71 -6.28 8.35 -14.19
CA ILE A 71 -6.38 7.99 -12.77
C ILE A 71 -5.45 6.79 -12.51
N ALA A 72 -4.52 6.97 -11.57
CA ALA A 72 -3.72 5.90 -10.99
C ALA A 72 -4.21 5.64 -9.56
N VAL A 73 -4.51 4.38 -9.26
CA VAL A 73 -4.91 3.93 -7.92
C VAL A 73 -3.77 3.12 -7.34
N THR A 74 -2.95 3.70 -6.47
CA THR A 74 -1.78 3.00 -5.90
C THR A 74 -2.00 2.66 -4.43
N GLY A 75 -1.52 1.50 -3.98
CA GLY A 75 -1.51 1.13 -2.57
C GLY A 75 -0.17 1.46 -1.90
N THR A 76 -0.19 1.82 -0.62
CA THR A 76 1.02 1.84 0.22
C THR A 76 1.56 0.44 0.50
N HIS A 77 0.83 -0.59 0.09
CA HIS A 77 1.16 -1.99 0.32
C HIS A 77 1.22 -2.35 1.81
N SER A 78 0.33 -1.73 2.61
CA SER A 78 0.12 -2.12 4.01
C SER A 78 -0.50 -3.52 4.08
N HIS A 79 0.11 -4.39 4.90
CA HIS A 79 -0.44 -5.70 5.22
C HIS A 79 -1.35 -5.71 6.46
N ALA A 80 -1.54 -4.56 7.11
CA ALA A 80 -2.39 -4.36 8.27
C ALA A 80 -3.77 -3.75 7.93
N GLY A 81 -4.22 -3.82 6.67
CA GLY A 81 -5.56 -3.40 6.25
C GLY A 81 -6.58 -4.56 6.20
N PRO A 82 -7.90 -4.28 6.30
CA PRO A 82 -8.94 -5.28 6.02
C PRO A 82 -8.82 -5.87 4.61
N GLY A 83 -9.20 -7.15 4.46
CA GLY A 83 -9.27 -7.83 3.17
C GLY A 83 -10.65 -7.82 2.52
N GLY A 84 -10.82 -8.65 1.49
CA GLY A 84 -12.12 -8.90 0.87
C GLY A 84 -12.61 -7.87 -0.14
N TRP A 85 -11.73 -7.15 -0.83
CA TRP A 85 -12.14 -6.14 -1.84
C TRP A 85 -11.44 -6.31 -3.19
N LEU A 86 -10.55 -7.30 -3.32
CA LEU A 86 -9.84 -7.60 -4.56
C LEU A 86 -10.76 -8.28 -5.58
N ASN A 87 -10.62 -7.92 -6.85
CA ASN A 87 -11.50 -8.34 -7.94
C ASN A 87 -11.40 -9.83 -8.27
N TYR A 88 -10.22 -10.44 -8.16
CA TYR A 88 -9.98 -11.81 -8.62
C TYR A 88 -10.09 -12.82 -7.47
N LEU A 89 -10.46 -14.08 -7.76
CA LEU A 89 -10.80 -15.07 -6.73
C LEU A 89 -9.62 -15.46 -5.83
N LEU A 90 -8.42 -15.63 -6.39
CA LEU A 90 -7.28 -16.17 -5.64
C LEU A 90 -7.03 -15.44 -4.30
N PRO A 91 -6.88 -14.09 -4.27
CA PRO A 91 -6.67 -13.39 -3.01
C PRO A 91 -7.95 -13.28 -2.14
N GLN A 92 -9.14 -13.55 -2.68
CA GLN A 92 -10.38 -13.60 -1.90
C GLN A 92 -10.44 -14.85 -1.01
N ILE A 93 -9.77 -15.96 -1.38
CA ILE A 93 -9.85 -17.24 -0.65
C ILE A 93 -9.48 -17.07 0.83
N THR A 94 -8.35 -16.42 1.12
CA THR A 94 -7.86 -16.20 2.49
C THR A 94 -8.65 -15.10 3.21
N SER A 95 -9.28 -14.19 2.46
CA SER A 95 -10.22 -13.18 2.98
C SER A 95 -11.64 -13.72 3.20
N LYS A 96 -11.91 -14.99 2.85
CA LYS A 96 -13.24 -15.63 2.90
C LYS A 96 -14.26 -14.98 1.94
N GLY A 97 -13.81 -14.37 0.85
CA GLY A 97 -14.65 -13.80 -0.20
C GLY A 97 -14.56 -12.28 -0.34
N PHE A 98 -15.62 -11.68 -0.87
CA PHE A 98 -15.74 -10.23 -1.13
C PHE A 98 -16.68 -9.54 -0.13
N ASP A 99 -16.21 -8.53 0.58
CA ASP A 99 -16.93 -7.68 1.52
C ASP A 99 -17.30 -6.35 0.87
N HIS A 100 -18.57 -6.20 0.49
CA HIS A 100 -19.06 -4.98 -0.15
C HIS A 100 -18.94 -3.73 0.74
N GLN A 101 -18.95 -3.88 2.07
CA GLN A 101 -18.84 -2.74 2.99
C GLN A 101 -17.43 -2.13 2.93
N GLY A 102 -16.40 -2.96 3.04
CA GLY A 102 -15.00 -2.57 2.90
C GLY A 102 -14.67 -2.08 1.50
N TYR A 103 -15.15 -2.76 0.46
CA TYR A 103 -15.03 -2.29 -0.93
C TYR A 103 -15.60 -0.88 -1.12
N ARG A 104 -16.85 -0.64 -0.67
CA ARG A 104 -17.48 0.69 -0.78
C ARG A 104 -16.74 1.74 0.04
N ALA A 105 -16.28 1.41 1.24
CA ALA A 105 -15.48 2.35 2.06
C ALA A 105 -14.22 2.83 1.33
N ILE A 106 -13.53 1.94 0.61
CA ILE A 106 -12.35 2.30 -0.20
C ILE A 106 -12.75 3.20 -1.37
N VAL A 107 -13.79 2.81 -2.13
CA VAL A 107 -14.28 3.58 -3.29
C VAL A 107 -14.76 4.97 -2.87
N ASP A 108 -15.63 5.04 -1.87
CA ASP A 108 -16.22 6.30 -1.39
C ASP A 108 -15.15 7.23 -0.81
N GLY A 109 -14.20 6.68 -0.05
CA GLY A 109 -13.06 7.44 0.48
C GLY A 109 -12.16 7.99 -0.63
N ALA A 110 -11.90 7.20 -1.67
CA ALA A 110 -11.13 7.65 -2.84
C ALA A 110 -11.87 8.69 -3.68
N VAL A 111 -13.17 8.54 -3.88
CA VAL A 111 -13.99 9.55 -4.59
C VAL A 111 -14.03 10.85 -3.79
N LEU A 112 -14.17 10.76 -2.46
CA LEU A 112 -14.14 11.93 -1.58
C LEU A 112 -12.80 12.67 -1.63
N SER A 113 -11.68 11.95 -1.59
CA SER A 113 -10.35 12.57 -1.67
C SER A 113 -10.11 13.23 -3.04
N ILE A 114 -10.54 12.59 -4.14
CA ILE A 114 -10.49 13.18 -5.49
C ILE A 114 -11.36 14.43 -5.57
N ARG A 115 -12.58 14.39 -5.02
CA ARG A 115 -13.46 15.55 -4.99
C ARG A 115 -12.82 16.71 -4.24
N ARG A 116 -12.30 16.48 -3.04
CA ARG A 116 -11.59 17.51 -2.24
C ARG A 116 -10.40 18.11 -2.99
N ALA A 117 -9.63 17.28 -3.69
CA ALA A 117 -8.49 17.75 -4.49
C ALA A 117 -8.95 18.48 -5.78
N HIS A 118 -10.03 18.04 -6.42
CA HIS A 118 -10.60 18.68 -7.61
C HIS A 118 -11.15 20.07 -7.28
N GLU A 119 -11.92 20.18 -6.21
CA GLU A 119 -12.57 21.41 -5.77
C GLU A 119 -11.57 22.45 -5.24
N SER A 120 -10.36 22.01 -4.86
CA SER A 120 -9.27 22.89 -4.42
C SER A 120 -8.22 23.16 -5.53
N LEU A 121 -8.47 22.74 -6.77
CA LEU A 121 -7.58 22.98 -7.91
C LEU A 121 -7.33 24.47 -8.13
N GLN A 122 -6.05 24.82 -8.26
CA GLN A 122 -5.61 26.19 -8.50
C GLN A 122 -4.20 26.20 -9.10
N PRO A 123 -3.78 27.32 -9.72
CA PRO A 123 -2.42 27.48 -10.21
C PRO A 123 -1.38 27.33 -9.09
N GLY A 124 -0.25 26.74 -9.42
CA GLY A 124 0.82 26.47 -8.47
C GLY A 124 2.11 26.02 -9.15
N TYR A 125 3.09 25.67 -8.33
CA TYR A 125 4.41 25.24 -8.73
C TYR A 125 4.69 23.84 -8.18
N LEU A 126 5.39 23.05 -8.97
CA LEU A 126 5.93 21.76 -8.55
C LEU A 126 7.44 21.90 -8.38
N SER A 127 7.99 21.29 -7.33
CA SER A 127 9.44 21.11 -7.19
C SER A 127 9.77 19.66 -6.91
N VAL A 128 10.87 19.16 -7.46
CA VAL A 128 11.26 17.75 -7.33
C VAL A 128 12.67 17.64 -6.73
N GLY A 129 12.87 16.68 -5.84
CA GLY A 129 14.19 16.40 -5.28
C GLY A 129 14.33 14.94 -4.88
N THR A 130 15.56 14.53 -4.57
CA THR A 130 15.87 13.18 -4.11
C THR A 130 16.75 13.26 -2.86
N THR A 131 16.54 12.34 -1.93
CA THR A 131 17.37 12.17 -0.73
C THR A 131 17.59 10.68 -0.44
N LYS A 132 18.56 10.37 0.42
CA LYS A 132 18.84 9.01 0.85
C LYS A 132 18.05 8.67 2.12
N VAL A 133 17.39 7.52 2.10
CA VAL A 133 16.76 6.89 3.27
C VAL A 133 17.54 5.63 3.59
N LEU A 134 18.36 5.70 4.63
CA LEU A 134 19.20 4.60 5.08
C LEU A 134 18.51 3.80 6.19
N ASN A 135 18.89 2.53 6.34
CA ASN A 135 18.42 1.65 7.42
C ASN A 135 16.89 1.51 7.52
N ALA A 136 16.14 1.77 6.44
CA ALA A 136 14.68 1.57 6.40
C ALA A 136 14.26 0.34 5.60
N ASN A 137 15.16 -0.22 4.78
CA ASN A 137 14.91 -1.39 3.96
C ASN A 137 16.16 -2.28 3.81
N ILE A 138 15.93 -3.58 3.60
CA ILE A 138 16.94 -4.58 3.18
C ILE A 138 16.37 -5.44 2.04
N ASN A 139 17.22 -6.16 1.29
CA ASN A 139 16.76 -7.11 0.28
C ASN A 139 16.40 -8.46 0.95
N ARG A 140 15.14 -8.90 0.85
CA ARG A 140 14.67 -10.17 1.44
C ARG A 140 14.91 -11.40 0.55
N SER A 141 15.40 -11.18 -0.66
CA SER A 141 15.72 -12.20 -1.65
C SER A 141 17.09 -11.91 -2.29
N LEU A 142 18.08 -11.56 -1.46
CA LEU A 142 19.43 -11.19 -1.90
C LEU A 142 20.07 -12.25 -2.81
N PHE A 143 19.84 -13.53 -2.56
CA PHE A 143 20.29 -14.62 -3.45
C PHE A 143 19.79 -14.46 -4.89
N ALA A 144 18.51 -14.08 -5.08
CA ALA A 144 17.96 -13.82 -6.40
C ALA A 144 18.54 -12.55 -7.02
N TYR A 145 18.69 -11.47 -6.23
CA TYR A 145 19.33 -10.23 -6.71
C TYR A 145 20.74 -10.49 -7.26
N LEU A 146 21.53 -11.34 -6.60
CA LEU A 146 22.90 -11.66 -7.01
C LEU A 146 22.99 -12.40 -8.36
N ALA A 147 21.89 -12.98 -8.85
CA ALA A 147 21.82 -13.59 -10.17
C ALA A 147 21.84 -12.57 -11.31
N ASN A 148 21.46 -11.31 -11.05
CA ASN A 148 21.63 -10.24 -12.02
C ASN A 148 23.13 -10.05 -12.37
N PRO A 149 23.46 -9.63 -13.61
CA PRO A 149 24.84 -9.46 -14.04
C PRO A 149 25.66 -8.59 -13.10
N GLU A 150 26.86 -9.05 -12.73
CA GLU A 150 27.73 -8.34 -11.79
C GLU A 150 28.07 -6.91 -12.26
N ALA A 151 28.31 -6.74 -13.56
CA ALA A 151 28.57 -5.44 -14.17
C ALA A 151 27.38 -4.46 -14.06
N GLU A 152 26.15 -4.97 -13.97
CA GLU A 152 24.97 -4.15 -13.72
C GLU A 152 24.85 -3.82 -12.23
N ARG A 153 25.03 -4.81 -11.35
CA ARG A 153 24.94 -4.63 -9.89
C ARG A 153 25.98 -3.65 -9.36
N SER A 154 27.20 -3.66 -9.89
CA SER A 154 28.30 -2.79 -9.46
C SER A 154 28.04 -1.29 -9.70
N ARG A 155 27.09 -0.94 -10.60
CA ARG A 155 26.66 0.45 -10.84
C ARG A 155 25.97 1.09 -9.62
N TYR A 156 25.46 0.28 -8.70
CA TYR A 156 24.60 0.71 -7.59
C TYR A 156 25.24 0.53 -6.21
N ASN A 157 26.42 -0.09 -6.13
CA ASN A 157 27.14 -0.28 -4.87
C ASN A 157 27.93 1.00 -4.55
N VAL A 158 27.50 1.74 -3.53
CA VAL A 158 28.07 3.05 -3.16
C VAL A 158 28.83 2.98 -1.84
N SER A 159 28.30 2.27 -0.83
CA SER A 159 28.93 2.08 0.48
C SER A 159 28.45 0.79 1.14
N THR A 160 28.92 0.49 2.35
CA THR A 160 28.44 -0.65 3.14
C THR A 160 26.95 -0.53 3.50
N GLU A 161 26.45 0.69 3.72
CA GLU A 161 25.06 1.01 4.08
C GLU A 161 24.15 1.18 2.84
N ASP A 162 24.74 1.42 1.66
CA ASP A 162 24.10 1.48 0.35
C ASP A 162 24.83 0.54 -0.62
N ASP A 163 24.70 -0.77 -0.35
CA ASP A 163 25.34 -1.86 -1.08
C ASP A 163 24.72 -2.11 -2.47
N GLY A 164 23.70 -1.33 -2.83
CA GLY A 164 22.95 -1.42 -4.07
C GLY A 164 21.93 -2.57 -4.13
N SER A 165 21.81 -3.43 -3.12
CA SER A 165 20.85 -4.55 -3.12
C SER A 165 19.39 -4.11 -3.04
N VAL A 166 19.13 -2.91 -2.52
CA VAL A 166 17.85 -2.20 -2.55
C VAL A 166 18.08 -0.74 -2.92
N GLU A 167 17.06 -0.05 -3.42
CA GLU A 167 17.18 1.40 -3.60
C GLU A 167 17.04 2.15 -2.27
N LYS A 168 17.95 3.10 -2.05
CA LYS A 168 17.94 4.02 -0.91
C LYS A 168 17.42 5.41 -1.26
N ASP A 169 17.14 5.67 -2.53
CA ASP A 169 16.67 6.97 -3.00
C ASP A 169 15.17 7.13 -2.74
N LEU A 170 14.81 8.19 -2.02
CA LEU A 170 13.46 8.71 -1.93
C LEU A 170 13.35 9.93 -2.83
N THR A 171 12.48 9.86 -3.84
CA THR A 171 12.12 11.02 -4.67
C THR A 171 10.90 11.70 -4.08
N LEU A 172 10.92 13.03 -3.97
CA LEU A 172 9.85 13.86 -3.42
C LEU A 172 9.41 14.91 -4.44
N LEU A 173 8.11 15.00 -4.68
CA LEU A 173 7.44 16.06 -5.41
C LEU A 173 6.71 16.97 -4.41
N LYS A 174 7.08 18.24 -4.36
CA LYS A 174 6.46 19.27 -3.50
C LYS A 174 5.48 20.11 -4.31
N PHE A 175 4.33 20.40 -3.72
CA PHE A 175 3.27 21.21 -4.30
C PHE A 175 3.16 22.55 -3.56
N GLN A 176 3.27 23.65 -4.29
CA GLN A 176 3.14 25.00 -3.75
C GLN A 176 2.07 25.78 -4.51
N ARG A 177 1.17 26.44 -3.79
CA ARG A 177 0.11 27.27 -4.36
C ARG A 177 0.66 28.64 -4.77
N ALA A 178 0.26 29.13 -5.95
CA ALA A 178 0.71 30.42 -6.46
C ALA A 178 0.05 31.63 -5.75
N SER A 179 -1.17 31.49 -5.22
CA SER A 179 -1.93 32.62 -4.68
C SER A 179 -1.35 33.24 -3.41
N ASP A 180 -0.65 32.45 -2.59
CA ASP A 180 -0.07 32.87 -1.31
C ASP A 180 1.28 32.22 -0.99
N GLY A 181 1.85 31.44 -1.92
CA GLY A 181 3.14 30.78 -1.72
C GLY A 181 3.11 29.63 -0.72
N LYS A 182 1.93 29.21 -0.23
CA LYS A 182 1.86 28.12 0.76
C LYS A 182 2.04 26.75 0.11
N ASN A 183 2.81 25.90 0.77
CA ASN A 183 2.93 24.50 0.40
C ASN A 183 1.64 23.75 0.76
N ILE A 184 1.10 22.98 -0.20
CA ILE A 184 -0.19 22.28 -0.03
C ILE A 184 -0.01 20.76 0.07
N GLY A 185 1.17 20.23 -0.23
CA GLY A 185 1.45 18.83 -0.03
C GLY A 185 2.79 18.37 -0.57
N VAL A 186 3.09 17.11 -0.29
CA VAL A 186 4.22 16.36 -0.84
C VAL A 186 3.77 14.97 -1.28
N LEU A 187 4.36 14.46 -2.35
CA LEU A 187 4.21 13.08 -2.81
C LEU A 187 5.60 12.45 -2.95
N THR A 188 5.83 11.31 -2.30
CA THR A 188 7.13 10.63 -2.28
C THR A 188 7.05 9.23 -2.89
N TRP A 189 8.17 8.74 -3.42
CA TRP A 189 8.37 7.36 -3.87
C TRP A 189 9.60 6.78 -3.21
N PHE A 190 9.42 5.69 -2.47
CA PHE A 190 10.51 4.97 -1.79
C PHE A 190 10.14 3.49 -1.61
N PRO A 191 11.00 2.52 -1.98
CA PRO A 191 10.64 1.11 -1.90
C PRO A 191 10.91 0.52 -0.51
N VAL A 192 9.85 0.25 0.24
CA VAL A 192 9.90 -0.52 1.48
C VAL A 192 8.54 -1.16 1.73
N HIS A 193 8.48 -2.48 1.84
CA HIS A 193 7.22 -3.20 2.05
C HIS A 193 6.46 -2.71 3.30
N GLY A 194 5.12 -2.72 3.25
CA GLY A 194 4.26 -2.42 4.41
C GLY A 194 4.05 -3.65 5.30
N THR A 195 5.14 -4.25 5.78
CA THR A 195 5.19 -5.46 6.64
C THR A 195 5.91 -5.22 7.96
N SER A 196 5.91 -3.98 8.45
CA SER A 196 6.46 -3.73 9.78
C SER A 196 5.51 -4.19 10.88
N MET A 197 4.20 -4.04 10.68
CA MET A 197 3.18 -4.73 11.48
C MET A 197 3.22 -6.21 11.11
N LEU A 198 3.56 -7.08 12.05
CA LEU A 198 3.84 -8.49 11.79
C LEU A 198 2.58 -9.29 11.44
N GLY A 199 2.75 -10.51 10.92
CA GLY A 199 1.63 -11.39 10.53
C GLY A 199 0.67 -11.76 11.67
N ASN A 200 1.11 -11.66 12.92
CA ASN A 200 0.28 -11.88 14.10
C ASN A 200 -0.51 -10.62 14.55
N ASN A 201 -0.24 -9.44 13.98
CA ASN A 201 -1.02 -8.24 14.24
C ASN A 201 -2.46 -8.40 13.73
N THR A 202 -3.40 -7.92 14.53
CA THR A 202 -4.84 -7.91 14.19
C THR A 202 -5.47 -6.51 14.22
N LEU A 203 -4.67 -5.46 14.45
CA LEU A 203 -5.14 -4.07 14.44
C LEU A 203 -4.98 -3.44 13.06
N VAL A 204 -5.98 -2.68 12.64
CA VAL A 204 -5.91 -1.93 11.38
C VAL A 204 -4.89 -0.80 11.48
N ALA A 205 -3.99 -0.71 10.49
CA ALA A 205 -2.99 0.36 10.37
C ALA A 205 -2.51 0.60 8.93
N GLY A 206 -2.06 1.81 8.62
CA GLY A 206 -1.43 2.15 7.34
C GLY A 206 0.02 1.67 7.20
N ASP A 207 0.51 0.90 8.18
CA ASP A 207 1.89 0.43 8.31
C ASP A 207 2.92 1.57 8.27
N ASN A 208 4.19 1.29 7.95
CA ASN A 208 5.29 2.24 8.06
C ASN A 208 5.11 3.48 7.14
N LYS A 209 4.47 3.33 5.97
CA LYS A 209 4.15 4.46 5.08
C LYS A 209 3.02 5.32 5.62
N GLY A 210 1.99 4.71 6.20
CA GLY A 210 0.95 5.42 6.93
C GLY A 210 1.50 6.21 8.11
N VAL A 211 2.46 5.64 8.85
CA VAL A 211 3.20 6.36 9.90
C VAL A 211 3.98 7.54 9.31
N ALA A 212 4.74 7.34 8.23
CA ALA A 212 5.55 8.40 7.63
C ALA A 212 4.68 9.59 7.19
N ALA A 213 3.54 9.31 6.55
CA ALA A 213 2.55 10.32 6.18
C ALA A 213 1.99 11.06 7.41
N TYR A 214 1.57 10.32 8.43
CA TYR A 214 1.07 10.87 9.69
C TYR A 214 2.09 11.77 10.40
N LEU A 215 3.35 11.36 10.50
CA LEU A 215 4.42 12.15 11.09
C LEU A 215 4.67 13.43 10.29
N PHE A 216 4.67 13.34 8.95
CA PHE A 216 4.85 14.50 8.09
C PHE A 216 3.70 15.50 8.26
N GLU A 217 2.45 15.06 8.13
CA GLU A 217 1.26 15.90 8.28
C GLU A 217 1.20 16.55 9.67
N LYS A 218 1.59 15.83 10.73
CA LYS A 218 1.72 16.40 12.08
C LYS A 218 2.83 17.44 12.19
N SER A 219 4.01 17.18 11.61
CA SER A 219 5.17 18.08 11.67
C SER A 219 4.91 19.45 11.03
N ILE A 220 3.95 19.52 10.10
CA ILE A 220 3.55 20.73 9.38
C ILE A 220 2.54 21.58 10.18
N ARG A 221 1.88 21.03 11.20
CA ARG A 221 0.88 21.78 11.97
C ARG A 221 1.54 22.98 12.68
N GLY A 222 1.13 24.19 12.28
CA GLY A 222 1.70 25.44 12.80
C GLY A 222 2.87 26.00 11.98
N ASP A 223 3.26 25.34 10.88
CA ASP A 223 4.21 25.88 9.91
C ASP A 223 3.52 26.94 9.04
N ASP A 224 3.93 28.20 9.15
CA ASP A 224 3.33 29.32 8.42
C ASP A 224 3.51 29.21 6.89
N THR A 225 4.52 28.44 6.45
CA THR A 225 4.79 28.20 5.02
C THR A 225 3.87 27.16 4.39
N ALA A 226 3.09 26.45 5.19
CA ALA A 226 2.20 25.41 4.72
C ALA A 226 0.71 25.77 4.87
N ALA A 227 -0.12 25.16 4.02
CA ALA A 227 -1.56 25.23 4.13
C ALA A 227 -2.07 24.39 5.30
N LYS A 228 -3.22 24.76 5.86
CA LYS A 228 -3.81 24.04 7.02
C LYS A 228 -4.23 22.61 6.67
N ASP A 229 -4.58 22.39 5.41
CA ASP A 229 -5.04 21.15 4.80
C ASP A 229 -3.93 20.44 4.00
N PHE A 230 -2.67 20.61 4.43
CA PHE A 230 -1.51 19.96 3.82
C PHE A 230 -1.64 18.43 3.79
N VAL A 231 -1.29 17.81 2.65
CA VAL A 231 -1.34 16.35 2.45
C VAL A 231 0.05 15.77 2.19
N ALA A 232 0.43 14.71 2.91
CA ALA A 232 1.69 13.99 2.67
C ALA A 232 1.44 12.56 2.16
N GLY A 233 1.76 12.30 0.90
CA GLY A 233 1.64 10.99 0.28
C GLY A 233 2.97 10.26 0.28
N PHE A 234 3.01 9.07 0.89
CA PHE A 234 4.16 8.17 0.81
C PHE A 234 3.81 6.98 -0.08
N SER A 235 4.13 7.08 -1.37
CA SER A 235 3.92 5.99 -2.32
C SER A 235 4.98 4.91 -2.14
N GLN A 236 4.59 3.69 -2.51
CA GLN A 236 5.57 2.66 -2.86
C GLN A 236 6.31 3.00 -4.15
N ALA A 237 7.44 2.33 -4.33
CA ALA A 237 8.19 2.27 -5.59
C ALA A 237 8.33 0.81 -6.07
N ASN A 238 9.49 0.42 -6.57
CA ASN A 238 9.84 -0.97 -6.88
C ASN A 238 10.09 -1.78 -5.59
N VAL A 239 9.00 -2.22 -4.96
CA VAL A 239 8.97 -2.76 -3.59
C VAL A 239 9.20 -4.28 -3.49
N GLY A 240 9.22 -5.01 -4.60
CA GLY A 240 8.99 -6.46 -4.63
C GLY A 240 9.93 -7.32 -3.78
N ASP A 241 11.20 -6.95 -3.67
CA ASP A 241 12.21 -7.68 -2.90
C ASP A 241 12.74 -6.87 -1.70
N THR A 242 12.06 -5.79 -1.32
CA THR A 242 12.42 -4.96 -0.17
C THR A 242 11.66 -5.39 1.08
N SER A 243 12.31 -5.35 2.25
CA SER A 243 11.71 -5.62 3.55
C SER A 243 12.03 -4.48 4.54
N PRO A 244 11.07 -4.05 5.38
CA PRO A 244 11.32 -3.11 6.48
C PRO A 244 12.01 -3.74 7.69
N ASN A 245 12.16 -5.08 7.71
CA ASN A 245 12.67 -5.83 8.84
C ASN A 245 14.20 -5.90 8.77
N VAL A 246 14.83 -4.74 9.00
CA VAL A 246 16.23 -4.44 8.69
C VAL A 246 17.29 -5.20 9.50
N LEU A 247 16.91 -5.98 10.51
CA LEU A 247 17.85 -6.81 11.27
C LEU A 247 18.04 -8.21 10.64
N GLY A 248 17.44 -8.46 9.48
CA GLY A 248 17.59 -9.70 8.73
C GLY A 248 16.69 -10.83 9.21
N ALA A 249 16.79 -11.97 8.53
CA ALA A 249 15.97 -13.16 8.77
C ALA A 249 16.68 -14.16 9.70
N TRP A 250 15.98 -14.56 10.76
CA TRP A 250 16.52 -15.42 11.82
C TRP A 250 15.54 -16.55 12.16
N CYS A 251 16.10 -17.64 12.65
CA CYS A 251 15.34 -18.78 13.14
C CYS A 251 14.77 -18.50 14.54
N GLU A 252 13.45 -18.63 14.66
CA GLU A 252 12.69 -18.56 15.91
C GLU A 252 12.50 -19.95 16.55
N ASP A 253 13.45 -20.85 16.33
CA ASP A 253 13.53 -22.19 16.92
C ASP A 253 14.39 -22.24 18.21
N GLY A 254 14.86 -21.08 18.67
CA GLY A 254 15.76 -20.94 19.83
C GLY A 254 17.25 -21.10 19.49
N SER A 255 17.61 -21.42 18.25
CA SER A 255 19.02 -21.59 17.84
C SER A 255 19.79 -20.26 17.76
N GLY A 256 19.08 -19.16 17.54
CA GLY A 256 19.69 -17.86 17.30
C GLY A 256 20.52 -17.81 16.01
N GLN A 257 20.27 -18.71 15.05
CA GLN A 257 20.94 -18.70 13.74
C GLN A 257 20.19 -17.84 12.74
N MET A 258 20.91 -17.31 11.74
CA MET A 258 20.29 -16.71 10.56
C MET A 258 19.63 -17.81 9.72
N CYS A 259 18.55 -17.48 9.02
CA CYS A 259 17.96 -18.40 8.07
C CYS A 259 18.94 -18.73 6.94
N SER A 260 18.75 -19.88 6.29
CA SER A 260 19.52 -20.25 5.11
C SER A 260 19.39 -19.17 4.02
N PHE A 261 20.51 -18.81 3.41
CA PHE A 261 20.57 -17.73 2.41
C PHE A 261 19.71 -18.00 1.16
N GLU A 262 19.73 -19.24 0.68
CA GLU A 262 19.12 -19.62 -0.61
C GLU A 262 17.62 -19.88 -0.47
N ASN A 263 17.20 -20.57 0.60
CA ASN A 263 15.86 -21.14 0.72
C ASN A 263 15.00 -20.51 1.82
N SER A 264 15.59 -19.64 2.65
CA SER A 264 14.96 -19.06 3.85
C SER A 264 14.36 -20.09 4.80
N THR A 265 15.11 -21.15 5.09
CA THR A 265 14.73 -22.21 6.03
C THR A 265 15.59 -22.19 7.30
N CYS A 266 15.13 -22.93 8.30
CA CYS A 266 15.87 -23.22 9.52
C CYS A 266 16.48 -24.62 9.50
N SER A 267 17.04 -25.05 10.64
CA SER A 267 17.78 -26.31 10.78
C SER A 267 16.95 -27.57 10.46
N ASP A 268 15.62 -27.47 10.55
CA ASP A 268 14.65 -28.50 10.19
C ASP A 268 14.30 -28.53 8.69
N GLY A 269 14.90 -27.66 7.89
CA GLY A 269 14.63 -27.51 6.46
C GLY A 269 13.31 -26.81 6.15
N ARG A 270 12.68 -26.16 7.13
CA ARG A 270 11.36 -25.51 6.98
C ARG A 270 11.45 -23.99 7.08
N SER A 271 10.52 -23.30 6.41
CA SER A 271 10.48 -21.84 6.33
C SER A 271 9.72 -21.17 7.48
N GLN A 272 8.85 -21.90 8.18
CA GLN A 272 7.91 -21.36 9.17
C GLN A 272 8.56 -20.69 10.36
N SER A 273 9.76 -21.14 10.74
CA SER A 273 10.50 -20.53 11.85
C SER A 273 11.43 -19.41 11.37
N CYS A 274 11.52 -19.16 10.06
CA CYS A 274 12.38 -18.12 9.50
C CYS A 274 11.63 -16.78 9.43
N HIS A 275 11.92 -15.89 10.38
CA HIS A 275 11.28 -14.58 10.46
C HIS A 275 12.29 -13.44 10.38
N ALA A 276 11.95 -12.42 9.58
CA ALA A 276 12.68 -11.18 9.51
C ALA A 276 12.38 -10.30 10.74
N ARG A 277 13.42 -9.64 11.27
CA ARG A 277 13.32 -8.86 12.51
C ARG A 277 13.38 -7.36 12.23
N GLY A 278 12.35 -6.63 12.67
CA GLY A 278 12.35 -5.16 12.70
C GLY A 278 13.29 -4.57 13.76
N PRO A 279 13.55 -3.25 13.74
CA PRO A 279 14.44 -2.58 14.70
C PRO A 279 14.09 -2.83 16.17
N PHE A 280 12.82 -3.05 16.46
CA PHE A 280 12.28 -3.28 17.80
C PHE A 280 11.64 -4.67 17.94
N PHE A 281 12.18 -5.71 17.28
CA PHE A 281 11.61 -7.08 17.29
C PHE A 281 11.40 -7.72 18.68
N ARG A 282 12.03 -7.18 19.73
CA ARG A 282 11.85 -7.65 21.11
C ARG A 282 10.66 -7.01 21.81
N ALA A 283 10.10 -5.93 21.26
CA ALA A 283 8.88 -5.33 21.76
C ALA A 283 7.72 -6.31 21.55
N LYS A 284 6.88 -6.45 22.56
CA LYS A 284 5.71 -7.36 22.54
C LYS A 284 4.47 -6.61 22.09
N ASP A 285 4.51 -6.09 20.87
CA ASP A 285 3.52 -5.17 20.32
C ASP A 285 3.18 -5.46 18.85
N ASP A 286 3.39 -6.71 18.44
CA ASP A 286 3.07 -7.21 17.10
C ASP A 286 3.69 -6.38 15.95
N GLY A 287 4.85 -5.76 16.23
CA GLY A 287 5.60 -4.97 15.27
C GLY A 287 5.32 -3.47 15.31
N ALA A 288 4.42 -2.99 16.17
CA ALA A 288 4.04 -1.57 16.21
C ALA A 288 5.23 -0.62 16.43
N SER A 289 6.13 -0.91 17.36
CA SER A 289 7.34 -0.08 17.58
C SER A 289 8.26 -0.08 16.37
N SER A 290 8.44 -1.24 15.73
CA SER A 290 9.24 -1.35 14.50
C SER A 290 8.60 -0.58 13.36
N CYS A 291 7.27 -0.65 13.23
CA CYS A 291 6.49 0.10 12.25
C CYS A 291 6.65 1.60 12.42
N PHE A 292 6.53 2.09 13.66
CA PHE A 292 6.69 3.51 13.94
C PHE A 292 8.09 4.00 13.57
N GLU A 293 9.11 3.23 13.92
CA GLU A 293 10.52 3.54 13.63
C GLU A 293 10.83 3.55 12.14
N ILE A 294 10.38 2.56 11.38
CA ILE A 294 10.60 2.52 9.93
C ILE A 294 9.84 3.67 9.23
N GLY A 295 8.65 4.03 9.73
CA GLY A 295 7.94 5.22 9.25
C GLY A 295 8.71 6.51 9.54
N LYS A 296 9.27 6.64 10.74
CA LYS A 296 10.13 7.78 11.12
C LYS A 296 11.37 7.89 10.24
N ARG A 297 12.05 6.77 9.94
CA ARG A 297 13.23 6.74 9.05
C ARG A 297 12.93 7.21 7.62
N GLN A 298 11.69 7.04 7.14
CA GLN A 298 11.25 7.60 5.86
C GLN A 298 10.91 9.10 6.00
N PHE A 299 10.21 9.46 7.07
CA PHE A 299 9.76 10.83 7.33
C PHE A 299 10.90 11.83 7.50
N GLU A 300 11.92 11.52 8.31
CA GLU A 300 12.96 12.50 8.67
C GLU A 300 13.75 13.02 7.46
N PRO A 301 14.30 12.16 6.57
CA PRO A 301 14.97 12.64 5.36
C PRO A 301 14.03 13.35 4.39
N ALA A 302 12.78 12.89 4.28
CA ALA A 302 11.78 13.54 3.44
C ALA A 302 11.44 14.95 3.95
N ARG A 303 11.33 15.15 5.27
CA ARG A 303 11.12 16.47 5.87
C ARG A 303 12.32 17.37 5.64
N ALA A 304 13.53 16.88 5.85
CA ALA A 304 14.75 17.63 5.58
C ALA A 304 14.85 18.08 4.11
N LEU A 305 14.49 17.19 3.16
CA LEU A 305 14.43 17.52 1.73
C LEU A 305 13.34 18.57 1.43
N TYR A 306 12.17 18.47 2.05
CA TYR A 306 11.12 19.49 1.93
C TYR A 306 11.60 20.87 2.41
N ASP A 307 12.27 20.93 3.56
CA ASP A 307 12.82 22.17 4.11
C ASP A 307 13.92 22.74 3.21
N GLN A 308 14.77 21.89 2.63
CA GLN A 308 15.75 22.28 1.62
C GLN A 308 15.07 22.86 0.37
N LEU A 309 14.03 22.21 -0.16
CA LEU A 309 13.29 22.67 -1.34
C LEU A 309 12.49 23.94 -1.07
N ASN A 310 12.20 24.29 0.19
CA ASN A 310 11.62 25.60 0.54
C ASN A 310 12.63 26.73 0.37
N GLN A 311 13.91 26.46 0.62
CA GLN A 311 14.99 27.44 0.48
C GLN A 311 15.52 27.49 -0.96
N ASN A 312 15.71 26.33 -1.58
CA ASN A 312 16.31 26.17 -2.90
C ASN A 312 15.43 25.24 -3.75
N PRO A 313 14.30 25.73 -4.30
CA PRO A 313 13.40 24.92 -5.09
C PRO A 313 14.06 24.45 -6.39
N VAL A 314 13.85 23.19 -6.74
CA VAL A 314 14.20 22.62 -8.05
C VAL A 314 12.91 22.45 -8.83
N PRO A 315 12.51 23.44 -9.65
CA PRO A 315 11.19 23.46 -10.26
C PRO A 315 11.04 22.36 -11.32
N VAL A 316 9.85 21.76 -11.38
CA VAL A 316 9.47 20.96 -12.53
C VAL A 316 9.29 21.89 -13.72
N TRP A 317 10.24 21.83 -14.66
CA TRP A 317 10.24 22.57 -15.92
C TRP A 317 9.02 22.25 -16.81
N GLY A 318 8.43 23.30 -17.37
CA GLY A 318 7.33 23.23 -18.33
C GLY A 318 5.94 23.03 -17.70
N SER A 319 4.90 23.34 -18.47
CA SER A 319 3.48 23.20 -18.07
C SER A 319 2.81 21.93 -18.62
N LEU A 320 3.55 21.12 -19.38
CA LEU A 320 3.01 19.97 -20.09
C LEU A 320 2.57 18.88 -19.10
N VAL A 321 1.30 18.49 -19.19
CA VAL A 321 0.75 17.36 -18.45
C VAL A 321 0.14 16.40 -19.44
N LYS A 322 0.64 15.16 -19.48
CA LYS A 322 0.14 14.12 -20.39
C LYS A 322 0.03 12.80 -19.65
N SER A 323 -0.80 11.92 -20.17
CA SER A 323 -0.91 10.57 -19.67
C SER A 323 -1.38 9.63 -20.76
N PHE A 324 -1.03 8.36 -20.64
CA PHE A 324 -1.66 7.30 -21.41
C PHE A 324 -2.01 6.13 -20.50
N HIS A 325 -2.89 5.28 -21.02
CA HIS A 325 -3.24 4.02 -20.39
C HIS A 325 -3.69 3.05 -21.49
N THR A 326 -3.28 1.79 -21.38
CA THR A 326 -3.85 0.70 -22.16
C THR A 326 -4.13 -0.50 -21.27
N PHE A 327 -5.16 -1.27 -21.64
CA PHE A 327 -5.31 -2.63 -21.14
C PHE A 327 -4.54 -3.56 -22.07
N HIS A 328 -3.66 -4.38 -21.50
CA HIS A 328 -2.82 -5.27 -22.28
C HIS A 328 -3.04 -6.71 -21.84
N ASN A 329 -3.24 -7.61 -22.80
CA ASN A 329 -3.34 -9.05 -22.51
C ASN A 329 -1.93 -9.64 -22.43
N MET A 330 -1.49 -9.99 -21.23
CA MET A 330 -0.21 -10.64 -20.96
C MET A 330 -0.23 -12.15 -21.23
N SER A 331 -1.38 -12.72 -21.57
CA SER A 331 -1.46 -14.12 -21.98
C SER A 331 -1.00 -14.26 -23.42
N GLU A 332 0.09 -14.99 -23.64
CA GLU A 332 0.62 -15.31 -24.98
C GLU A 332 1.05 -14.08 -25.81
N PHE A 333 1.47 -12.99 -25.16
CA PHE A 333 1.96 -11.81 -25.87
C PHE A 333 3.38 -12.03 -26.39
N THR A 334 3.53 -12.03 -27.73
CA THR A 334 4.79 -12.16 -28.47
C THR A 334 5.38 -10.80 -28.80
N PHE A 335 6.69 -10.63 -28.56
CA PHE A 335 7.40 -9.38 -28.83
C PHE A 335 8.91 -9.63 -28.96
N VAL A 336 9.65 -8.62 -29.42
CA VAL A 336 11.12 -8.69 -29.52
C VAL A 336 11.74 -8.12 -28.24
N SER A 337 12.54 -8.92 -27.55
CA SER A 337 13.42 -8.48 -26.46
C SER A 337 14.86 -8.90 -26.74
N LYS A 338 15.81 -7.98 -26.52
CA LYS A 338 17.26 -8.22 -26.69
C LYS A 338 17.60 -8.91 -28.04
N GLY A 339 16.89 -8.54 -29.11
CA GLY A 339 17.08 -9.07 -30.47
C GLY A 339 16.49 -10.46 -30.72
N LYS A 340 15.71 -11.02 -29.79
CA LYS A 340 15.04 -12.32 -29.92
C LYS A 340 13.53 -12.15 -29.80
N GLU A 341 12.79 -12.94 -30.57
CA GLU A 341 11.34 -13.07 -30.37
C GLU A 341 11.10 -13.92 -29.12
N VAL A 342 10.34 -13.38 -28.18
CA VAL A 342 9.99 -13.99 -26.90
C VAL A 342 8.49 -13.86 -26.68
N GLN A 343 7.95 -14.64 -25.74
CA GLN A 343 6.53 -14.64 -25.43
C GLN A 343 6.28 -14.71 -23.93
N THR A 344 5.24 -14.02 -23.47
CA THR A 344 4.67 -14.20 -22.12
C THR A 344 3.72 -15.40 -22.06
N CYS A 345 3.33 -15.77 -20.84
CA CYS A 345 2.51 -16.92 -20.54
C CYS A 345 1.18 -16.52 -19.89
N PRO A 346 0.10 -17.30 -20.06
CA PRO A 346 -1.04 -17.26 -19.14
C PRO A 346 -0.55 -17.34 -17.68
N ALA A 347 -1.21 -16.62 -16.77
CA ALA A 347 -0.74 -16.50 -15.39
C ALA A 347 -0.53 -17.85 -14.69
N ALA A 348 0.59 -18.03 -13.98
CA ALA A 348 0.80 -19.19 -13.11
C ALA A 348 1.70 -18.87 -11.91
N LEU A 349 1.47 -19.58 -10.81
CA LEU A 349 2.23 -19.48 -9.56
C LEU A 349 3.08 -20.73 -9.34
N GLY A 350 4.34 -20.51 -8.97
CA GLY A 350 5.30 -21.57 -8.67
C GLY A 350 5.13 -22.15 -7.26
N TYR A 351 5.81 -23.25 -6.95
CA TYR A 351 5.80 -23.84 -5.60
C TYR A 351 6.26 -22.85 -4.51
N SER A 352 7.32 -22.08 -4.78
CA SER A 352 7.84 -21.09 -3.81
C SER A 352 6.88 -19.95 -3.48
N PHE A 353 5.79 -19.76 -4.24
CA PHE A 353 4.71 -18.84 -3.83
C PHE A 353 4.11 -19.27 -2.48
N ALA A 354 3.92 -20.57 -2.26
CA ALA A 354 3.33 -21.07 -1.01
C ALA A 354 4.32 -21.07 0.17
N ALA A 355 5.61 -20.80 -0.08
CA ALA A 355 6.63 -20.68 0.96
C ALA A 355 6.60 -19.32 1.68
N GLY A 356 5.88 -18.33 1.13
CA GLY A 356 5.90 -16.96 1.65
C GLY A 356 7.30 -16.35 1.64
N THR A 357 7.53 -15.36 2.50
CA THR A 357 8.84 -14.71 2.68
C THR A 357 9.25 -14.71 4.14
N SER A 358 10.45 -14.25 4.46
CA SER A 358 10.82 -14.05 5.87
C SER A 358 9.97 -12.97 6.58
N ASP A 359 9.32 -12.05 5.85
CA ASP A 359 8.39 -11.08 6.46
C ASP A 359 7.06 -11.70 6.88
N GLY A 360 6.73 -12.86 6.29
CA GLY A 360 5.48 -13.59 6.50
C GLY A 360 5.64 -14.97 5.87
N PRO A 361 6.20 -15.94 6.61
CA PRO A 361 6.49 -17.25 6.06
C PRO A 361 5.19 -17.99 5.74
N GLY A 362 5.26 -18.82 4.71
CA GLY A 362 4.19 -19.69 4.29
C GLY A 362 3.95 -20.83 5.27
N ALA A 363 3.11 -21.78 4.86
CA ALA A 363 2.78 -22.94 5.65
C ALA A 363 3.33 -24.23 5.04
N PHE A 364 3.25 -25.34 5.78
CA PHE A 364 3.58 -26.69 5.33
C PHE A 364 5.05 -26.92 4.95
N ASP A 365 5.34 -27.60 3.86
CA ASP A 365 6.67 -28.04 3.46
C ASP A 365 7.22 -27.26 2.26
N PHE A 366 6.67 -26.06 2.01
CA PHE A 366 7.15 -25.18 0.94
C PHE A 366 8.37 -24.37 1.38
N THR A 367 9.39 -24.41 0.54
CA THR A 367 10.65 -23.65 0.66
C THR A 367 10.77 -22.69 -0.52
N GLN A 368 11.55 -21.63 -0.36
CA GLN A 368 11.92 -20.77 -1.49
C GLN A 368 13.06 -21.40 -2.30
N HIS A 369 13.19 -20.99 -3.57
CA HIS A 369 14.21 -21.48 -4.53
C HIS A 369 13.97 -22.91 -5.02
N ASP A 370 14.02 -23.90 -4.13
CA ASP A 370 14.04 -25.33 -4.48
C ASP A 370 12.69 -26.05 -4.32
N GLY A 371 11.62 -25.33 -4.00
CA GLY A 371 10.26 -25.88 -3.90
C GLY A 371 9.78 -26.48 -5.22
N ASN A 372 9.43 -27.77 -5.23
CA ASN A 372 8.90 -28.49 -6.39
C ASN A 372 8.16 -29.78 -5.98
N GLU A 373 7.67 -30.55 -6.97
CA GLU A 373 6.93 -31.81 -6.75
C GLU A 373 7.69 -32.88 -5.96
N ASN A 374 9.03 -32.87 -6.01
CA ASN A 374 9.88 -33.86 -5.34
C ASN A 374 10.35 -33.41 -3.95
N THR A 375 10.31 -32.10 -3.68
CA THR A 375 10.72 -31.51 -2.39
C THR A 375 9.54 -31.19 -1.48
N THR A 376 8.31 -31.39 -1.97
CA THR A 376 7.06 -31.15 -1.23
C THR A 376 6.16 -32.39 -1.21
N SER A 377 5.18 -32.37 -0.31
CA SER A 377 4.26 -33.47 -0.08
C SER A 377 3.48 -33.81 -1.36
N PRO A 378 3.33 -35.11 -1.69
CA PRO A 378 2.54 -35.56 -2.83
C PRO A 378 1.09 -35.08 -2.83
N VAL A 379 0.56 -34.65 -1.67
CA VAL A 379 -0.78 -34.05 -1.56
C VAL A 379 -0.91 -32.80 -2.43
N TRP A 380 0.13 -31.97 -2.54
CA TRP A 380 0.07 -30.74 -3.34
C TRP A 380 -0.01 -31.02 -4.83
N ARG A 381 0.65 -32.10 -5.28
CA ARG A 381 0.45 -32.61 -6.63
C ARG A 381 -1.00 -33.01 -6.86
N ALA A 382 -1.62 -33.74 -5.92
CA ALA A 382 -3.02 -34.12 -6.02
C ALA A 382 -3.98 -32.92 -6.01
N VAL A 383 -3.76 -31.91 -5.16
CA VAL A 383 -4.54 -30.66 -5.12
C VAL A 383 -4.43 -29.91 -6.45
N ARG A 384 -3.22 -29.78 -7.01
CA ARG A 384 -3.03 -29.19 -8.34
C ARG A 384 -3.80 -29.93 -9.42
N TYR A 385 -3.74 -31.26 -9.45
CA TYR A 385 -4.50 -32.07 -10.42
C TYR A 385 -6.02 -31.94 -10.23
N LEU A 386 -6.49 -31.79 -8.99
CA LEU A 386 -7.91 -31.59 -8.68
C LEU A 386 -8.42 -30.21 -9.13
N LEU A 387 -7.58 -29.18 -9.06
CA LEU A 387 -7.91 -27.83 -9.53
C LEU A 387 -7.79 -27.70 -11.05
N LYS A 388 -6.57 -27.80 -11.56
CA LYS A 388 -6.22 -27.77 -12.98
C LYS A 388 -4.75 -28.18 -13.15
N ALA A 389 -4.51 -29.25 -13.89
CA ALA A 389 -3.15 -29.67 -14.23
C ALA A 389 -2.56 -28.76 -15.32
N PRO A 390 -1.32 -28.25 -15.15
CA PRO A 390 -0.67 -27.43 -16.17
C PRO A 390 -0.34 -28.26 -17.41
N THR A 391 -0.63 -27.71 -18.59
CA THR A 391 -0.28 -28.32 -19.89
C THR A 391 1.24 -28.30 -20.11
N ASP A 392 1.76 -29.13 -21.03
CA ASP A 392 3.19 -29.12 -21.33
C ASP A 392 3.63 -27.81 -22.01
N LYS A 393 2.74 -27.18 -22.78
CA LYS A 393 2.95 -25.82 -23.31
C LYS A 393 3.11 -24.80 -22.18
N GLN A 394 2.24 -24.86 -21.17
CA GLN A 394 2.28 -23.96 -20.03
C GLN A 394 3.55 -24.16 -19.18
N LYS A 395 3.94 -25.43 -18.93
CA LYS A 395 5.21 -25.75 -18.25
C LYS A 395 6.43 -25.24 -19.03
N ALA A 396 6.45 -25.42 -20.35
CA ALA A 396 7.54 -24.97 -21.21
C ALA A 396 7.64 -23.44 -21.22
N CYS A 397 6.51 -22.74 -21.29
CA CYS A 397 6.47 -21.28 -21.26
C CYS A 397 6.99 -20.72 -19.92
N HIS A 398 6.62 -21.35 -18.80
CA HIS A 398 7.03 -20.93 -17.46
C HIS A 398 8.40 -21.44 -17.03
N ALA A 399 9.09 -22.27 -17.81
CA ALA A 399 10.37 -22.82 -17.38
C ALA A 399 11.35 -21.69 -16.97
N PRO A 400 12.08 -21.83 -15.84
CA PRO A 400 12.22 -23.03 -15.01
C PRO A 400 11.19 -23.16 -13.87
N LYS A 401 10.17 -22.29 -13.77
CA LYS A 401 9.19 -22.31 -12.67
C LYS A 401 8.45 -23.67 -12.61
N PRO A 402 8.55 -24.39 -11.48
CA PRO A 402 7.68 -25.53 -11.22
C PRO A 402 6.29 -25.01 -10.87
N ILE A 403 5.30 -25.20 -11.75
CA ILE A 403 3.94 -24.67 -11.55
C ILE A 403 3.22 -25.44 -10.43
N LEU A 404 2.81 -24.69 -9.40
CA LEU A 404 1.91 -25.14 -8.34
C LEU A 404 0.44 -24.86 -8.71
N MET A 405 0.14 -23.66 -9.22
CA MET A 405 -1.22 -23.27 -9.60
C MET A 405 -1.26 -22.61 -10.98
N ASP A 406 -2.02 -23.19 -11.90
CA ASP A 406 -2.22 -22.72 -13.28
C ASP A 406 -3.42 -21.77 -13.38
N VAL A 407 -3.34 -20.64 -12.67
CA VAL A 407 -4.46 -19.75 -12.35
C VAL A 407 -4.97 -18.89 -13.50
N GLY A 408 -4.13 -18.59 -14.50
CA GLY A 408 -4.46 -17.76 -15.65
C GLY A 408 -5.42 -18.41 -16.63
N GLU A 409 -5.64 -19.72 -16.52
CA GLU A 409 -6.60 -20.46 -17.33
C GLU A 409 -7.77 -21.01 -16.49
N MET A 410 -7.98 -20.46 -15.28
CA MET A 410 -9.08 -20.81 -14.38
C MET A 410 -10.16 -19.72 -14.37
N TYR A 411 -11.37 -20.09 -14.82
CA TYR A 411 -12.49 -19.15 -15.01
C TYR A 411 -13.73 -19.47 -14.17
N THR A 412 -13.70 -20.53 -13.36
CA THR A 412 -14.83 -20.97 -12.52
C THR A 412 -14.46 -20.83 -11.04
N PRO A 413 -15.34 -20.26 -10.19
CA PRO A 413 -16.61 -19.59 -10.51
C PRO A 413 -16.47 -18.28 -11.31
N TYR A 414 -15.29 -17.68 -11.27
CA TYR A 414 -14.83 -16.54 -12.09
C TYR A 414 -13.30 -16.57 -12.13
N GLN A 415 -12.68 -15.61 -12.80
CA GLN A 415 -11.22 -15.54 -12.99
C GLN A 415 -10.46 -15.54 -11.65
N TRP A 416 -9.44 -16.38 -11.56
CA TRP A 416 -8.60 -16.50 -10.35
C TRP A 416 -7.53 -15.41 -10.26
N THR A 417 -7.01 -14.96 -11.41
CA THR A 417 -6.02 -13.89 -11.55
C THR A 417 -6.26 -13.08 -12.83
N PRO A 418 -5.70 -11.87 -12.94
CA PRO A 418 -5.70 -11.12 -14.19
C PRO A 418 -4.79 -11.77 -15.25
N ASN A 419 -5.21 -11.76 -16.51
CA ASN A 419 -4.32 -11.81 -17.69
C ASN A 419 -4.32 -10.47 -18.44
N ILE A 420 -5.41 -9.70 -18.33
CA ILE A 420 -5.53 -8.37 -18.91
C ILE A 420 -5.16 -7.38 -17.81
N VAL A 421 -4.10 -6.61 -18.03
CA VAL A 421 -3.47 -5.75 -17.03
C VAL A 421 -3.44 -4.29 -17.48
N ASP A 422 -3.31 -3.37 -16.52
CA ASP A 422 -3.14 -1.95 -16.80
C ASP A 422 -1.66 -1.63 -17.11
N VAL A 423 -1.40 -0.89 -18.18
CA VAL A 423 -0.10 -0.25 -18.44
C VAL A 423 -0.34 1.26 -18.57
N GLN A 424 0.25 2.05 -17.68
CA GLN A 424 -0.02 3.48 -17.56
C GLN A 424 1.24 4.25 -17.18
N VAL A 425 1.40 5.43 -17.80
CA VAL A 425 2.45 6.38 -17.47
C VAL A 425 1.88 7.79 -17.48
N PHE A 426 2.29 8.60 -16.51
CA PHE A 426 1.99 10.03 -16.44
C PHE A 426 3.24 10.87 -16.69
N ARG A 427 3.03 12.07 -17.21
CA ARG A 427 4.07 13.09 -17.40
C ARG A 427 3.59 14.42 -16.82
N ALA A 428 4.45 15.08 -16.05
CA ALA A 428 4.34 16.48 -15.67
C ALA A 428 5.70 17.15 -15.90
N GLY A 429 5.82 17.96 -16.95
CA GLY A 429 7.11 18.54 -17.33
C GLY A 429 8.14 17.46 -17.66
N GLN A 430 9.26 17.42 -16.93
CA GLN A 430 10.27 16.36 -16.99
C GLN A 430 10.04 15.18 -16.05
N LEU A 431 9.06 15.26 -15.13
CA LEU A 431 8.68 14.14 -14.28
C LEU A 431 7.88 13.12 -15.09
N VAL A 432 8.28 11.85 -15.05
CA VAL A 432 7.60 10.71 -15.67
C VAL A 432 7.31 9.66 -14.59
N ILE A 433 6.05 9.29 -14.44
CA ILE A 433 5.57 8.38 -13.39
C ILE A 433 5.09 7.09 -14.05
N ILE A 434 5.83 6.00 -13.88
CA ILE A 434 5.42 4.66 -14.26
C ILE A 434 4.43 4.14 -13.21
N VAL A 435 3.25 3.71 -13.64
CA VAL A 435 2.23 3.14 -12.74
C VAL A 435 2.25 1.62 -12.89
N SER A 436 2.91 0.95 -11.94
CA SER A 436 3.15 -0.50 -11.99
C SER A 436 1.98 -1.29 -11.38
N PRO A 437 1.38 -2.25 -12.12
CA PRO A 437 0.34 -3.12 -11.58
C PRO A 437 0.86 -4.21 -10.63
N GLY A 438 2.15 -4.51 -10.71
CA GLY A 438 2.80 -5.48 -9.85
C GLY A 438 3.86 -4.86 -8.94
N GLU A 439 4.38 -5.73 -8.08
CA GLU A 439 5.51 -5.50 -7.19
C GLU A 439 6.81 -5.76 -7.95
N ALA A 440 7.33 -4.73 -8.63
CA ALA A 440 8.63 -4.82 -9.28
C ALA A 440 9.74 -4.98 -8.25
N THR A 441 10.63 -5.95 -8.44
CA THR A 441 11.87 -6.06 -7.65
C THR A 441 12.79 -4.87 -7.89
N THR A 442 13.83 -4.75 -7.06
CA THR A 442 14.79 -3.67 -7.14
C THR A 442 15.37 -3.53 -8.54
N MET A 443 15.94 -4.62 -9.11
CA MET A 443 16.55 -4.53 -10.43
C MET A 443 15.51 -4.43 -11.56
N ALA A 444 14.36 -5.06 -11.43
CA ALA A 444 13.27 -4.91 -12.39
C ALA A 444 12.82 -3.44 -12.51
N GLY A 445 12.64 -2.77 -11.37
CA GLY A 445 12.33 -1.34 -11.31
C GLY A 445 13.41 -0.46 -11.92
N ARG A 446 14.68 -0.74 -11.66
CA ARG A 446 15.82 -0.02 -12.26
C ARG A 446 15.82 -0.11 -13.78
N ARG A 447 15.70 -1.33 -14.33
CA ARG A 447 15.66 -1.56 -15.79
C ARG A 447 14.47 -0.86 -16.44
N TRP A 448 13.29 -0.92 -15.81
CA TRP A 448 12.10 -0.25 -16.34
C TRP A 448 12.25 1.28 -16.32
N LYS A 449 12.73 1.86 -15.21
CA LYS A 449 13.01 3.29 -15.11
C LYS A 449 14.07 3.74 -16.11
N GLU A 450 15.16 2.98 -16.29
CA GLU A 450 16.25 3.29 -17.23
C GLU A 450 15.78 3.27 -18.70
N ALA A 451 14.95 2.29 -19.06
CA ALA A 451 14.35 2.21 -20.39
C ALA A 451 13.44 3.41 -20.68
N VAL A 452 12.57 3.77 -19.73
CA VAL A 452 11.67 4.93 -19.85
C VAL A 452 12.45 6.24 -19.83
N HIS A 453 13.50 6.36 -19.01
CA HIS A 453 14.37 7.53 -18.97
C HIS A 453 15.04 7.77 -20.32
N SER A 454 15.64 6.71 -20.90
CA SER A 454 16.32 6.78 -22.20
C SER A 454 15.37 7.21 -23.31
N ALA A 455 14.20 6.58 -23.40
CA ALA A 455 13.20 6.90 -24.41
C ALA A 455 12.57 8.29 -24.21
N SER A 456 12.34 8.71 -22.95
CA SER A 456 11.83 10.05 -22.63
C SER A 456 12.86 11.14 -22.95
N THR A 457 14.15 10.86 -22.78
CA THR A 457 15.23 11.80 -23.16
C THR A 457 15.16 12.13 -24.65
N ILE A 458 15.01 11.10 -25.49
CA ILE A 458 14.85 11.27 -26.94
C ILE A 458 13.57 12.06 -27.25
N LEU A 459 12.45 11.69 -26.61
CA LEU A 459 11.17 12.37 -26.79
C LEU A 459 11.28 13.87 -26.44
N PHE A 460 11.89 14.21 -25.32
CA PHE A 460 12.00 15.59 -24.85
C PHE A 460 12.91 16.42 -25.76
N GLN A 461 14.00 15.84 -26.27
CA GLN A 461 14.89 16.51 -27.23
C GLN A 461 14.18 16.85 -28.55
N GLN A 462 13.24 16.01 -29.01
CA GLN A 462 12.46 16.26 -30.21
C GLN A 462 11.41 17.38 -30.05
N GLU A 463 11.05 17.73 -28.81
CA GLU A 463 10.07 18.78 -28.51
C GLU A 463 10.66 20.19 -28.56
N VAL A 464 11.98 20.30 -28.48
CA VAL A 464 12.70 21.56 -28.54
C VAL A 464 12.62 22.11 -29.97
N ASN A 465 11.99 23.28 -30.13
CA ASN A 465 12.07 24.02 -31.39
C ASN A 465 13.52 24.46 -31.65
N SER A 466 13.91 24.60 -32.92
CA SER A 466 15.26 25.01 -33.36
C SER A 466 15.78 26.36 -32.78
N ALA A 467 14.95 27.07 -32.01
CA ALA A 467 15.24 28.33 -31.32
C ALA A 467 15.59 28.18 -29.82
N MET A 468 15.44 26.99 -29.23
CA MET A 468 15.87 26.70 -27.85
C MET A 468 17.14 25.84 -27.89
N ASP A 469 18.11 26.17 -27.03
CA ASP A 469 19.32 25.37 -26.86
C ASP A 469 18.95 24.00 -26.24
N PRO A 470 19.23 22.86 -26.91
CA PRO A 470 18.96 21.53 -26.39
C PRO A 470 19.58 21.27 -25.00
N SER A 471 20.65 21.97 -24.64
CA SER A 471 21.30 21.88 -23.33
C SER A 471 20.45 22.43 -22.17
N THR A 472 19.37 23.15 -22.48
CA THR A 472 18.47 23.78 -21.50
C THR A 472 17.29 22.89 -21.07
N VAL A 473 17.10 21.72 -21.70
CA VAL A 473 16.06 20.77 -21.29
C VAL A 473 16.59 19.88 -20.15
N PRO A 474 15.97 19.91 -18.97
CA PRO A 474 16.40 19.05 -17.88
C PRO A 474 16.15 17.57 -18.22
N PRO A 475 17.01 16.65 -17.75
CA PRO A 475 16.81 15.23 -17.96
C PRO A 475 15.49 14.75 -17.33
N PRO A 476 14.88 13.68 -17.86
CA PRO A 476 13.68 13.09 -17.27
C PRO A 476 13.94 12.65 -15.82
N VAL A 477 13.01 12.97 -14.92
CA VAL A 477 12.97 12.37 -13.58
C VAL A 477 11.95 11.24 -13.64
N VAL A 478 12.44 9.99 -13.63
CA VAL A 478 11.57 8.82 -13.75
C VAL A 478 11.36 8.16 -12.40
N VAL A 479 10.11 8.09 -11.96
CA VAL A 479 9.70 7.34 -10.77
C VAL A 479 8.79 6.19 -11.18
N ILE A 480 8.74 5.16 -10.34
CA ILE A 480 7.81 4.04 -10.47
C ILE A 480 6.98 3.99 -9.21
N GLY A 481 5.67 3.79 -9.34
CA GLY A 481 4.74 3.64 -8.23
C GLY A 481 3.81 2.45 -8.44
N GLY A 482 3.71 1.58 -7.44
CA GLY A 482 2.88 0.38 -7.47
C GLY A 482 3.01 -0.42 -6.18
N PRO A 483 2.13 -1.41 -5.93
CA PRO A 483 1.20 -2.00 -6.90
C PRO A 483 -0.06 -1.15 -7.11
N ALA A 484 -0.47 -1.00 -8.37
CA ALA A 484 -1.48 -0.02 -8.77
C ALA A 484 -2.49 -0.55 -9.79
N ASN A 485 -3.69 0.02 -9.80
CA ASN A 485 -4.77 -0.25 -10.76
C ASN A 485 -5.31 -1.68 -10.81
N SER A 486 -4.49 -2.70 -11.11
CA SER A 486 -4.81 -4.13 -11.01
C SER A 486 -3.65 -4.82 -10.31
N TYR A 487 -3.91 -5.63 -9.30
CA TYR A 487 -2.84 -6.34 -8.61
C TYR A 487 -2.40 -7.59 -9.38
N THR A 488 -1.15 -7.60 -9.84
CA THR A 488 -0.59 -8.70 -10.65
C THR A 488 0.58 -9.42 -9.98
N HIS A 489 0.60 -9.48 -8.65
CA HIS A 489 1.70 -10.07 -7.86
C HIS A 489 3.05 -9.42 -8.23
N TYR A 490 4.10 -10.21 -8.50
CA TYR A 490 5.49 -9.73 -8.62
C TYR A 490 5.95 -9.56 -10.06
N ILE A 491 6.97 -8.73 -10.24
CA ILE A 491 7.68 -8.54 -11.50
C ILE A 491 9.19 -8.61 -11.21
N THR A 492 9.83 -9.70 -11.61
CA THR A 492 11.28 -9.89 -11.45
C THR A 492 12.02 -9.69 -12.77
N THR A 493 13.34 -9.57 -12.71
CA THR A 493 14.17 -9.78 -13.91
C THR A 493 14.12 -11.25 -14.35
N GLU A 494 14.58 -11.55 -15.58
CA GLU A 494 14.71 -12.94 -16.06
C GLU A 494 15.70 -13.74 -15.19
N GLU A 495 16.76 -13.07 -14.74
CA GLU A 495 17.81 -13.63 -13.90
C GLU A 495 17.29 -13.99 -12.50
N GLU A 496 16.58 -13.08 -11.86
CA GLU A 496 15.89 -13.33 -10.58
C GLU A 496 14.78 -14.37 -10.73
N TYR A 497 14.04 -14.35 -11.84
CA TYR A 497 13.01 -15.36 -12.15
C TYR A 497 13.64 -16.76 -12.21
N GLY A 498 14.81 -16.90 -12.82
CA GLY A 498 15.53 -18.17 -12.92
C GLY A 498 15.85 -18.81 -11.56
N ILE A 499 15.92 -18.01 -10.49
CA ILE A 499 16.19 -18.48 -9.13
C ILE A 499 14.94 -19.02 -8.44
N GLN A 500 13.73 -18.59 -8.80
CA GLN A 500 12.48 -19.12 -8.21
C GLN A 500 12.39 -19.04 -6.68
N ARG A 501 12.91 -17.96 -6.08
CA ARG A 501 12.45 -17.49 -4.76
C ARG A 501 11.00 -16.99 -4.83
N TYR A 502 10.44 -16.53 -3.72
CA TYR A 502 9.02 -16.15 -3.65
C TYR A 502 8.59 -15.19 -4.77
N GLU A 503 9.38 -14.14 -5.03
CA GLU A 503 9.07 -13.14 -6.07
C GLU A 503 9.11 -13.74 -7.48
N GLY A 504 10.09 -14.61 -7.78
CA GLY A 504 10.21 -15.32 -9.07
C GLY A 504 9.08 -16.31 -9.31
N ALA A 505 8.68 -17.06 -8.27
CA ALA A 505 7.54 -17.97 -8.33
C ALA A 505 6.21 -17.23 -8.46
N SER A 506 6.15 -15.98 -7.97
CA SER A 506 4.97 -15.11 -8.01
C SER A 506 4.93 -14.16 -9.21
N THR A 507 5.92 -14.24 -10.11
CA THR A 507 5.93 -13.47 -11.37
C THR A 507 5.01 -14.14 -12.37
N LEU A 508 3.78 -13.62 -12.50
CA LEU A 508 2.65 -14.34 -13.08
C LEU A 508 2.83 -14.78 -14.53
N TYR A 509 3.47 -13.99 -15.39
CA TYR A 509 3.40 -14.18 -16.85
C TYR A 509 4.66 -14.80 -17.47
N GLY A 510 5.45 -15.51 -16.64
CA GLY A 510 6.67 -16.18 -17.09
C GLY A 510 7.94 -15.31 -17.00
N PRO A 511 9.08 -15.82 -17.50
CA PRO A 511 10.38 -15.14 -17.36
C PRO A 511 10.42 -13.76 -18.04
N HIS A 512 9.68 -13.58 -19.13
CA HIS A 512 9.69 -12.35 -19.93
C HIS A 512 8.71 -11.27 -19.44
N THR A 513 8.18 -11.40 -18.21
CA THR A 513 7.16 -10.49 -17.67
C THR A 513 7.65 -9.03 -17.63
N LEU A 514 8.86 -8.77 -17.12
CA LEU A 514 9.43 -7.42 -17.07
C LEU A 514 9.62 -6.83 -18.47
N ASP A 515 10.22 -7.59 -19.37
CA ASP A 515 10.50 -7.12 -20.73
C ASP A 515 9.21 -6.81 -21.49
N ALA A 516 8.14 -7.57 -21.26
CA ALA A 516 6.81 -7.28 -21.81
C ALA A 516 6.27 -5.94 -21.30
N TYR A 517 6.34 -5.69 -19.99
CA TYR A 517 5.91 -4.40 -19.42
C TYR A 517 6.72 -3.23 -19.98
N ILE A 518 8.04 -3.38 -20.12
CA ILE A 518 8.90 -2.36 -20.75
C ILE A 518 8.48 -2.15 -22.20
N ASN A 519 8.32 -3.22 -22.98
CA ASN A 519 7.94 -3.15 -24.39
C ASN A 519 6.62 -2.40 -24.60
N VAL A 520 5.57 -2.79 -23.87
CA VAL A 520 4.26 -2.13 -23.96
C VAL A 520 4.37 -0.67 -23.52
N THR A 521 5.07 -0.38 -22.42
CA THR A 521 5.29 1.00 -21.96
C THR A 521 5.93 1.86 -23.04
N LEU A 522 7.01 1.38 -23.66
CA LEU A 522 7.74 2.13 -24.68
C LEU A 522 6.92 2.32 -25.96
N SER A 523 6.08 1.34 -26.33
CA SER A 523 5.23 1.44 -27.52
C SER A 523 4.17 2.55 -27.43
N PHE A 524 3.73 2.91 -26.21
CA PHE A 524 2.77 3.98 -25.97
C PHE A 524 3.42 5.28 -25.48
N LEU A 525 4.70 5.28 -25.12
CA LEU A 525 5.42 6.46 -24.65
C LEU A 525 5.32 7.70 -25.58
N PRO A 526 5.27 7.57 -26.93
CA PRO A 526 5.08 8.73 -27.81
C PRO A 526 3.82 9.56 -27.53
N PHE A 527 2.77 9.01 -26.88
CA PHE A 527 1.59 9.77 -26.47
C PHE A 527 1.86 10.78 -25.36
N LEU A 528 3.02 10.71 -24.70
CA LEU A 528 3.46 11.71 -23.73
C LEU A 528 4.12 12.92 -24.38
N GLY A 529 4.26 12.94 -25.72
CA GLY A 529 4.89 14.01 -26.46
C GLY A 529 4.10 15.34 -26.41
N ALA A 530 4.79 16.47 -26.44
CA ALA A 530 4.18 17.80 -26.39
C ALA A 530 3.13 18.04 -27.49
N ARG A 531 3.42 17.54 -28.71
CA ARG A 531 2.53 17.64 -29.89
C ARG A 531 1.74 16.36 -30.15
N ALA A 532 1.79 15.39 -29.24
CA ALA A 532 1.10 14.13 -29.43
C ALA A 532 -0.42 14.32 -29.41
N ALA A 533 -1.10 13.56 -30.27
CA ALA A 533 -2.55 13.42 -30.19
C ALA A 533 -2.95 12.76 -28.86
N LYS A 534 -4.23 12.89 -28.49
CA LYS A 534 -4.76 12.16 -27.33
C LYS A 534 -4.57 10.65 -27.53
N PRO A 535 -4.25 9.89 -26.47
CA PRO A 535 -4.17 8.45 -26.57
C PRO A 535 -5.51 7.86 -27.05
N PRO A 536 -5.50 6.71 -27.74
CA PRO A 536 -6.72 6.06 -28.21
C PRO A 536 -7.65 5.74 -27.05
N ARG A 537 -8.96 5.96 -27.25
CA ARG A 537 -9.98 5.52 -26.30
C ARG A 537 -9.97 3.99 -26.22
N HIS A 538 -10.40 3.46 -25.08
CA HIS A 538 -10.57 2.02 -24.86
C HIS A 538 -11.79 1.40 -25.60
N GLU A 539 -12.49 2.15 -26.46
CA GLU A 539 -13.69 1.69 -27.18
C GLU A 539 -13.39 0.45 -28.06
N GLY A 540 -14.17 -0.62 -27.89
CA GLY A 540 -14.00 -1.89 -28.62
C GLY A 540 -12.77 -2.71 -28.20
N GLY A 541 -12.00 -2.25 -27.20
CA GLY A 541 -10.84 -2.95 -26.67
C GLY A 541 -11.18 -4.09 -25.69
N VAL A 542 -10.14 -4.81 -25.27
CA VAL A 542 -10.26 -5.87 -24.26
C VAL A 542 -10.21 -5.24 -22.87
N TYR A 543 -11.25 -5.45 -22.07
CA TYR A 543 -11.32 -4.98 -20.68
C TYR A 543 -11.11 -6.13 -19.69
N PRO A 544 -10.38 -5.90 -18.59
CA PRO A 544 -10.46 -6.77 -17.42
C PRO A 544 -11.92 -6.98 -16.97
N PRO A 545 -12.31 -8.19 -16.55
CA PRO A 545 -13.65 -8.42 -16.02
C PRO A 545 -13.82 -7.73 -14.67
N ASP A 546 -15.00 -7.15 -14.44
CA ASP A 546 -15.43 -6.72 -13.11
C ASP A 546 -16.22 -7.85 -12.43
N ASN A 547 -15.66 -8.41 -11.36
CA ASN A 547 -16.25 -9.49 -10.60
C ASN A 547 -16.94 -9.02 -9.32
N SER A 548 -16.95 -7.72 -9.01
CA SER A 548 -17.46 -7.19 -7.74
C SER A 548 -18.90 -7.64 -7.45
N ASN A 549 -19.78 -7.66 -8.46
CA ASN A 549 -21.19 -8.05 -8.31
C ASN A 549 -21.46 -9.56 -8.33
N ARG A 550 -20.49 -10.39 -8.71
CA ARG A 550 -20.63 -11.87 -8.76
C ARG A 550 -19.69 -12.61 -7.82
N SER A 551 -18.87 -11.88 -7.07
CA SER A 551 -17.91 -12.48 -6.16
C SER A 551 -18.63 -13.19 -5.01
N LEU A 552 -18.09 -14.33 -4.61
CA LEU A 552 -18.61 -15.08 -3.47
C LEU A 552 -18.22 -14.38 -2.17
N SER A 553 -19.07 -14.49 -1.14
CA SER A 553 -18.77 -13.98 0.20
C SER A 553 -19.22 -14.97 1.26
N PHE A 554 -18.27 -15.44 2.06
CA PHE A 554 -18.47 -16.29 3.24
C PHE A 554 -18.16 -15.52 4.53
N ILE A 555 -18.04 -14.19 4.42
CA ILE A 555 -17.82 -13.28 5.54
C ILE A 555 -19.18 -13.10 6.21
N THR A 556 -19.34 -13.64 7.42
CA THR A 556 -20.59 -13.51 8.17
C THR A 556 -20.84 -12.05 8.54
N GLY A 557 -22.05 -11.56 8.29
CA GLY A 557 -22.48 -10.23 8.74
C GLY A 557 -22.71 -10.18 10.25
N VAL A 558 -22.87 -8.98 10.81
CA VAL A 558 -23.30 -8.83 12.21
C VAL A 558 -24.76 -9.27 12.32
N ILE A 559 -25.04 -10.29 13.13
CA ILE A 559 -26.41 -10.77 13.37
C ILE A 559 -27.12 -9.82 14.35
N ARG A 560 -26.56 -9.68 15.55
CA ARG A 560 -27.01 -8.77 16.61
C ARG A 560 -25.85 -8.49 17.58
N ASP A 561 -26.01 -7.47 18.41
CA ASP A 561 -25.21 -7.22 19.59
C ASP A 561 -26.06 -7.34 20.86
N GLY A 562 -25.44 -7.77 21.95
CA GLY A 562 -26.04 -7.86 23.27
C GLY A 562 -25.14 -7.28 24.35
N THR A 563 -25.69 -7.07 25.54
CA THR A 563 -24.95 -6.60 26.70
C THR A 563 -24.93 -7.65 27.81
N PRO A 564 -23.95 -7.61 28.73
CA PRO A 564 -24.03 -8.37 29.97
C PRO A 564 -25.29 -8.01 30.77
N PHE A 565 -25.76 -8.92 31.63
CA PHE A 565 -26.93 -8.67 32.47
C PHE A 565 -26.78 -7.38 33.29
N PHE A 566 -27.85 -6.57 33.31
CA PHE A 566 -27.91 -5.29 34.03
C PHE A 566 -26.89 -4.22 33.59
N LYS A 567 -26.33 -4.35 32.38
CA LYS A 567 -25.45 -3.36 31.77
C LYS A 567 -26.03 -2.83 30.46
N ALA A 568 -25.69 -1.60 30.12
CA ALA A 568 -25.97 -0.98 28.82
C ALA A 568 -24.68 -0.88 27.98
N PHE A 569 -24.84 -0.73 26.67
CA PHE A 569 -23.73 -0.38 25.77
C PHE A 569 -23.05 0.91 26.24
N GLY A 570 -21.72 0.97 26.16
CA GLY A 570 -20.93 2.11 26.62
C GLY A 570 -20.70 2.19 28.13
N ASN A 571 -21.30 1.29 28.94
CA ASN A 571 -20.95 1.22 30.36
C ASN A 571 -19.48 0.82 30.56
N VAL A 572 -18.81 1.48 31.50
CA VAL A 572 -17.44 1.15 31.90
C VAL A 572 -17.43 -0.16 32.71
N LEU A 573 -16.55 -1.07 32.32
CA LEU A 573 -16.28 -2.35 32.99
C LEU A 573 -14.98 -2.30 33.80
N THR A 574 -13.97 -1.59 33.28
CA THR A 574 -12.73 -1.29 33.98
C THR A 574 -12.39 0.15 33.68
N ASP A 575 -12.37 0.99 34.72
CA ASP A 575 -12.21 2.43 34.60
C ASP A 575 -10.73 2.86 34.68
N ALA A 576 -10.47 4.13 34.38
CA ALA A 576 -9.14 4.74 34.49
C ALA A 576 -8.72 4.87 35.97
N GLN A 577 -7.42 4.81 36.23
CA GLN A 577 -6.87 5.23 37.52
C GLN A 577 -6.96 6.76 37.65
N THR A 578 -6.90 7.28 38.87
CA THR A 578 -7.03 8.74 39.09
C THR A 578 -5.79 9.54 38.67
N LEU A 579 -4.63 8.89 38.56
CA LEU A 579 -3.34 9.51 38.27
C LEU A 579 -2.52 8.60 37.35
N TYR A 580 -1.90 9.20 36.33
CA TYR A 580 -0.92 8.58 35.45
C TYR A 580 0.27 9.50 35.24
N ARG A 581 1.44 8.93 34.97
CA ARG A 581 2.62 9.65 34.51
C ARG A 581 2.71 9.61 32.98
N CYS A 582 3.26 10.64 32.35
CA CYS A 582 3.61 10.56 30.93
C CYS A 582 4.50 9.34 30.64
N GLY A 583 4.20 8.64 29.55
CA GLY A 583 4.79 7.35 29.17
C GLY A 583 4.03 6.12 29.69
N GLU A 584 3.06 6.27 30.60
CA GLU A 584 2.18 5.18 31.04
C GLU A 584 1.02 4.97 30.05
N HIS A 585 0.44 3.76 30.07
CA HIS A 585 -0.71 3.42 29.24
C HIS A 585 -2.01 3.59 30.03
N VAL A 586 -2.89 4.48 29.57
CA VAL A 586 -4.24 4.63 30.12
C VAL A 586 -5.17 3.69 29.38
N LYS A 587 -5.74 2.71 30.08
CA LYS A 587 -6.67 1.72 29.49
C LYS A 587 -8.02 1.77 30.19
N VAL A 588 -9.09 1.91 29.41
CA VAL A 588 -10.48 1.81 29.88
C VAL A 588 -11.21 0.77 29.05
N THR A 589 -11.95 -0.11 29.72
CA THR A 589 -12.77 -1.16 29.07
C THR A 589 -14.25 -0.82 29.17
N PHE A 590 -14.95 -0.89 28.05
CA PHE A 590 -16.38 -0.61 27.91
C PHE A 590 -17.15 -1.84 27.44
N VAL A 591 -18.44 -1.91 27.78
CA VAL A 591 -19.39 -2.78 27.07
C VAL A 591 -19.49 -2.30 25.63
N GLY A 592 -19.09 -3.16 24.69
CA GLY A 592 -18.95 -2.83 23.27
C GLY A 592 -20.00 -3.46 22.37
N ALA A 593 -20.05 -2.98 21.14
CA ALA A 593 -20.76 -3.59 20.02
C ALA A 593 -19.81 -3.84 18.84
N ASN A 594 -20.20 -4.66 17.86
CA ASN A 594 -19.36 -4.96 16.70
C ASN A 594 -19.07 -3.70 15.86
N PRO A 595 -17.79 -3.34 15.60
CA PRO A 595 -17.43 -2.14 14.86
C PRO A 595 -17.90 -2.18 13.39
N ARG A 596 -18.23 -3.34 12.84
CA ARG A 596 -18.76 -3.44 11.46
C ARG A 596 -20.18 -2.91 11.31
N ASN A 597 -20.89 -2.60 12.40
CA ASN A 597 -22.20 -1.95 12.30
C ASN A 597 -22.10 -0.56 11.66
N ASN A 598 -21.00 0.16 11.91
CA ASN A 598 -20.73 1.46 11.35
C ASN A 598 -19.22 1.67 11.30
N LEU A 599 -18.64 1.79 10.11
CA LEU A 599 -17.21 1.97 9.94
C LEU A 599 -16.69 3.32 10.46
N ARG A 600 -17.61 4.24 10.79
CA ARG A 600 -17.34 5.61 11.26
C ARG A 600 -16.36 6.33 10.34
N LEU A 601 -16.63 6.29 9.03
CA LEU A 601 -15.84 7.01 8.02
C LEU A 601 -15.95 8.51 8.27
N GLU A 602 -14.83 9.24 8.18
CA GLU A 602 -14.74 10.67 8.51
C GLU A 602 -15.12 11.02 9.98
N ASP A 603 -15.11 10.02 10.87
CA ASP A 603 -15.37 10.16 12.31
C ASP A 603 -14.44 9.21 13.10
N THR A 604 -14.66 9.07 14.41
CA THR A 604 -13.80 8.27 15.31
C THR A 604 -14.57 7.24 16.15
N TYR A 605 -13.94 6.12 16.49
CA TYR A 605 -14.38 5.18 17.52
C TYR A 605 -13.95 5.59 18.92
N ALA A 606 -12.86 6.34 19.05
CA ALA A 606 -12.25 6.66 20.34
C ALA A 606 -11.73 8.11 20.39
N ALA A 607 -11.80 8.73 21.56
CA ALA A 607 -11.24 10.05 21.76
C ALA A 607 -10.61 10.20 23.15
N VAL A 608 -9.56 11.01 23.22
CA VAL A 608 -9.04 11.58 24.46
C VAL A 608 -9.54 13.01 24.55
N GLU A 609 -10.21 13.35 25.64
CA GLU A 609 -10.69 14.70 25.90
C GLU A 609 -9.94 15.30 27.09
N LYS A 610 -9.47 16.53 26.95
CA LYS A 610 -8.81 17.32 27.99
C LYS A 610 -9.80 18.34 28.57
N LEU A 611 -9.82 18.49 29.89
CA LEU A 611 -10.61 19.50 30.56
C LEU A 611 -10.02 20.90 30.32
N ASP A 612 -10.81 21.81 29.75
CA ASP A 612 -10.46 23.22 29.64
C ASP A 612 -10.78 23.94 30.95
N VAL A 613 -9.79 24.00 31.84
CA VAL A 613 -9.91 24.63 33.17
C VAL A 613 -10.26 26.11 33.07
N LYS A 614 -9.87 26.82 31.99
CA LYS A 614 -10.16 28.25 31.83
C LYS A 614 -11.61 28.47 31.42
N ALA A 615 -12.11 27.70 30.45
CA ALA A 615 -13.50 27.76 30.01
C ALA A 615 -14.47 27.21 31.08
N SER A 616 -14.02 26.26 31.90
CA SER A 616 -14.82 25.65 32.96
C SER A 616 -15.08 26.57 34.17
N LYS A 617 -14.51 27.79 34.18
CA LYS A 617 -14.82 28.84 35.19
C LYS A 617 -16.25 29.38 35.09
N THR A 618 -17.01 28.99 34.07
CA THR A 618 -18.40 29.39 33.83
C THR A 618 -19.43 28.49 34.53
N GLY A 619 -18.99 27.49 35.31
CA GLY A 619 -19.86 26.59 36.10
C GLY A 619 -20.20 25.27 35.41
N TYR A 620 -19.73 25.04 34.17
CA TYR A 620 -19.87 23.79 33.44
C TYR A 620 -18.50 23.29 32.98
N GLU A 621 -18.26 21.98 33.09
CA GLU A 621 -17.04 21.37 32.58
C GLU A 621 -17.02 21.41 31.04
N VAL A 622 -15.99 22.04 30.48
CA VAL A 622 -15.78 22.07 29.03
C VAL A 622 -14.66 21.10 28.68
N TRP A 623 -15.00 20.06 27.94
CA TRP A 623 -14.07 19.02 27.49
C TRP A 623 -13.72 19.23 26.02
N LYS A 624 -12.42 19.27 25.72
CA LYS A 624 -11.91 19.43 24.34
C LYS A 624 -11.25 18.14 23.89
N ARG A 625 -11.67 17.60 22.75
CA ARG A 625 -10.97 16.50 22.08
C ARG A 625 -9.56 16.93 21.71
N VAL A 626 -8.56 16.20 22.21
CA VAL A 626 -7.14 16.43 21.93
C VAL A 626 -6.49 15.29 21.14
N ARG A 627 -7.10 14.11 21.16
CA ARG A 627 -6.74 12.96 20.34
C ARG A 627 -7.98 12.22 19.85
N ASP A 628 -7.84 11.53 18.74
CA ASP A 628 -8.80 10.52 18.25
C ASP A 628 -8.07 9.34 17.61
N ASP A 629 -8.82 8.42 17.00
CA ASP A 629 -8.26 7.19 16.41
C ASP A 629 -7.47 7.42 15.10
N SER A 630 -7.25 8.67 14.71
CA SER A 630 -6.22 9.06 13.74
C SER A 630 -4.82 9.12 14.36
N ASP A 631 -4.73 9.27 15.68
CA ASP A 631 -3.47 9.40 16.40
C ASP A 631 -2.88 8.03 16.76
N TRP A 632 -1.63 7.79 16.37
CA TRP A 632 -0.94 6.50 16.55
C TRP A 632 -0.95 5.93 17.98
N GLY A 633 -0.95 6.82 18.98
CA GLY A 633 -0.95 6.46 20.40
C GLY A 633 -2.34 6.18 20.98
N LEU A 634 -3.43 6.34 20.23
CA LEU A 634 -4.78 5.98 20.68
C LEU A 634 -5.24 4.71 19.97
N VAL A 635 -5.27 3.61 20.71
CA VAL A 635 -5.57 2.28 20.18
C VAL A 635 -6.96 1.84 20.62
N PHE A 636 -7.74 1.35 19.65
CA PHE A 636 -9.06 0.76 19.84
C PHE A 636 -8.98 -0.75 19.66
N HIS A 637 -9.29 -1.51 20.71
CA HIS A 637 -9.42 -2.96 20.66
C HIS A 637 -10.87 -3.37 20.84
N TRP A 638 -11.32 -4.35 20.08
CA TRP A 638 -12.62 -4.98 20.17
C TRP A 638 -12.46 -6.50 20.31
N ARG A 639 -13.22 -7.09 21.22
CA ARG A 639 -13.28 -8.56 21.37
C ARG A 639 -14.71 -9.03 21.60
N ARG A 640 -15.06 -10.16 20.98
CA ARG A 640 -16.27 -10.91 21.30
C ARG A 640 -16.07 -11.65 22.62
N THR A 641 -17.00 -11.50 23.56
CA THR A 641 -16.96 -12.19 24.87
C THR A 641 -18.02 -13.28 25.01
N GLY A 642 -19.07 -13.25 24.19
CA GLY A 642 -20.07 -14.32 24.15
C GLY A 642 -20.74 -14.41 22.78
N GLU A 643 -20.53 -15.53 22.08
CA GLU A 643 -21.09 -15.73 20.73
C GLU A 643 -22.61 -15.79 20.73
N VAL A 644 -23.19 -16.65 21.59
CA VAL A 644 -24.64 -16.87 21.66
C VAL A 644 -25.39 -15.61 22.10
N MET A 645 -24.83 -14.90 23.07
CA MET A 645 -25.46 -13.69 23.62
C MET A 645 -25.18 -12.45 22.74
N GLY A 646 -24.16 -12.50 21.89
CA GLY A 646 -23.72 -11.36 21.08
C GLY A 646 -23.00 -10.28 21.89
N THR A 647 -22.43 -10.62 23.06
CA THR A 647 -21.75 -9.66 23.93
C THR A 647 -20.32 -9.41 23.47
N SER A 648 -19.87 -8.16 23.56
CA SER A 648 -18.49 -7.77 23.26
C SER A 648 -18.00 -6.69 24.21
N GLU A 649 -16.67 -6.53 24.25
CA GLU A 649 -16.00 -5.48 25.01
C GLU A 649 -15.08 -4.69 24.09
N VAL A 650 -14.88 -3.42 24.45
CA VAL A 650 -13.93 -2.53 23.79
C VAL A 650 -12.93 -2.02 24.81
N ASP A 651 -11.64 -2.12 24.51
CA ASP A 651 -10.61 -1.39 25.24
C ASP A 651 -10.20 -0.16 24.43
N VAL A 652 -10.27 1.01 25.06
CA VAL A 652 -9.63 2.23 24.55
C VAL A 652 -8.34 2.42 25.33
N VAL A 653 -7.21 2.44 24.62
CA VAL A 653 -5.87 2.54 25.20
C VAL A 653 -5.20 3.79 24.67
N TRP A 654 -4.82 4.71 25.56
CA TRP A 654 -3.93 5.82 25.24
C TRP A 654 -2.52 5.51 25.72
N GLU A 655 -1.63 5.22 24.76
CA GLU A 655 -0.19 5.16 24.94
C GLU A 655 0.30 6.62 25.04
N THR A 656 0.44 7.14 26.26
CA THR A 656 0.71 8.56 26.46
C THR A 656 2.08 8.92 25.90
N GLU A 657 2.12 9.97 25.08
CA GLU A 657 3.37 10.45 24.52
C GLU A 657 4.20 11.19 25.58
N ASP A 658 5.54 11.12 25.49
CA ASP A 658 6.44 11.80 26.45
C ASP A 658 6.25 13.34 26.49
N TRP A 659 5.67 13.90 25.43
CA TRP A 659 5.36 15.32 25.27
C TRP A 659 3.88 15.65 25.54
N ALA A 660 3.08 14.69 26.00
CA ALA A 660 1.69 14.94 26.39
C ALA A 660 1.65 15.99 27.54
N GLU A 661 0.82 17.01 27.38
CA GLU A 661 0.72 18.07 28.37
C GLU A 661 0.08 17.54 29.68
N PRO A 662 0.57 17.93 30.87
CA PRO A 662 -0.13 17.66 32.10
C PRO A 662 -1.56 18.24 32.10
N GLY A 663 -2.47 17.59 32.82
CA GLY A 663 -3.86 18.03 32.91
C GLY A 663 -4.83 16.92 33.29
N VAL A 664 -6.12 17.28 33.27
CA VAL A 664 -7.21 16.33 33.54
C VAL A 664 -7.80 15.87 32.21
N TYR A 665 -7.91 14.55 32.05
CA TYR A 665 -8.33 13.88 30.83
C TYR A 665 -9.44 12.87 31.09
N ARG A 666 -10.16 12.47 30.04
CA ARG A 666 -11.05 11.30 30.03
C ARG A 666 -10.99 10.60 28.68
N LEU A 667 -11.29 9.30 28.68
CA LEU A 667 -11.43 8.51 27.46
C LEU A 667 -12.91 8.40 27.07
N LYS A 668 -13.18 8.50 25.78
CA LYS A 668 -14.52 8.38 25.21
C LYS A 668 -14.54 7.32 24.11
N TYR A 669 -15.56 6.47 24.14
CA TYR A 669 -15.85 5.44 23.16
C TYR A 669 -17.15 5.77 22.42
N TYR A 670 -17.13 5.67 21.09
CA TYR A 670 -18.29 5.82 20.22
C TYR A 670 -18.58 4.49 19.54
N GLY A 671 -19.78 3.94 19.73
CA GLY A 671 -20.17 2.65 19.19
C GLY A 671 -21.56 2.66 18.57
N ASP A 672 -21.83 1.63 17.77
CA ASP A 672 -23.10 1.43 17.09
C ASP A 672 -23.55 -0.01 17.32
N ALA A 673 -24.70 -0.20 17.96
CA ALA A 673 -25.20 -1.52 18.34
C ALA A 673 -26.33 -1.98 17.43
N LYS A 674 -26.30 -3.23 16.96
CA LYS A 674 -27.35 -3.81 16.14
C LYS A 674 -28.33 -4.63 16.97
N SER A 675 -29.59 -4.23 16.97
CA SER A 675 -30.69 -4.99 17.59
C SER A 675 -31.03 -6.27 16.79
N LEU A 676 -31.77 -7.20 17.40
CA LEU A 676 -32.24 -8.42 16.71
C LEU A 676 -33.12 -8.11 15.48
N GLY A 677 -33.86 -6.99 15.50
CA GLY A 677 -34.66 -6.51 14.36
C GLY A 677 -33.83 -5.85 13.25
N GLY A 678 -32.52 -5.74 13.42
CA GLY A 678 -31.60 -5.18 12.43
C GLY A 678 -31.35 -3.68 12.55
N THR A 679 -32.11 -2.94 13.38
CA THR A 679 -31.88 -1.52 13.65
C THR A 679 -30.51 -1.32 14.32
N ILE A 680 -29.75 -0.36 13.80
CA ILE A 680 -28.46 0.06 14.35
C ILE A 680 -28.67 1.37 15.13
N THR A 681 -28.18 1.43 16.36
CA THR A 681 -28.34 2.59 17.25
C THR A 681 -26.98 3.04 17.81
N PRO A 682 -26.62 4.33 17.66
CA PRO A 682 -25.38 4.85 18.22
C PRO A 682 -25.47 4.96 19.74
N PHE A 683 -24.34 4.82 20.41
CA PHE A 683 -24.17 5.03 21.84
C PHE A 683 -22.77 5.56 22.15
N GLU A 684 -22.59 6.09 23.35
CA GLU A 684 -21.31 6.59 23.83
C GLU A 684 -20.97 5.99 25.19
N GLY A 685 -19.69 5.75 25.44
CA GLY A 685 -19.12 5.43 26.75
C GLY A 685 -18.10 6.48 27.15
N VAL A 686 -18.10 6.90 28.41
CA VAL A 686 -17.16 7.91 28.94
C VAL A 686 -16.56 7.38 30.23
N SER A 687 -15.23 7.44 30.36
CA SER A 687 -14.50 7.06 31.56
C SER A 687 -14.66 8.09 32.68
N SER A 688 -14.29 7.72 33.90
CA SER A 688 -14.00 8.73 34.92
C SER A 688 -12.83 9.64 34.50
N PRO A 689 -12.81 10.92 34.92
CA PRO A 689 -11.65 11.79 34.74
C PRO A 689 -10.40 11.27 35.46
N PHE A 690 -9.24 11.48 34.86
CA PHE A 690 -7.92 11.15 35.43
C PHE A 690 -6.92 12.28 35.20
N THR A 691 -5.90 12.36 36.04
CA THR A 691 -4.85 13.38 35.94
C THR A 691 -3.60 12.77 35.31
N LEU A 692 -3.03 13.45 34.31
CA LEU A 692 -1.70 13.15 33.75
C LEU A 692 -0.69 14.16 34.32
N VAL A 693 0.42 13.66 34.88
CA VAL A 693 1.49 14.48 35.49
C VAL A 693 2.86 14.28 34.87
#